data_AF-A0A928H988-F1
#
_entry.id   AF-A0A928H988-F1
#
_cell.length_a   1.000
_cell.length_b   1.000
_cell.length_c   1.000
_cell.angle_alpha   90.00
_cell.angle_beta   90.00
_cell.angle_gamma   90.00
#
_symmetry.space_group_name_H-M   'P 1'
#
loop_
_entity.id
_entity.type
_entity.pdbx_description
1 polymer ?
#
loop_
_entity_poly.entity_id
_entity_poly.type
_entity_poly.pdbx_seq_one_letter_code
_entity_poly.pdbx_strand_id
1 'polypeptide(L)'
;MNMKKSIMLALGALLAGIAFADGKPVALMGFGTDVRAMKSGIVDQSRYESVFLADKWVAPADYGKYSVLYFGEKLRGESKGKNWIGGEARAAAEKFLAEGGTVIVAGRSAMNELFGKPSRRNPHPLRDKVIYIDQSYGRMLANFQKAKKPLSFPDDAGNDILTAEGREAKALQDKFIAAFAKAKGIAKMPEGEKWLNVPLGAPGTLKLPTAFEKRPKLGKAKVLGDGITILDGAVKAAIVVLPEESECKKLAEELKWHLEQMSGAKFEVVSSIPEKGPAIVYRTLACPKGFSRGESAYFKIWREGDKVILAGEDTGKSRATTYLLEALGFRYLWPGASGKVIPKKSKIVLPDISVEDATPLVIRRARLYRQPEYIDHPGNRDFWRWHGMNDMKTMTTDKPGESDGYQWGHYYKDYYPKYRKSKPKLFALQPDGTRNLHLGTHLERPTFCFSNPELAEITARRKIAEFNEAPDKKALSLCLPDGGSSSWCLCEECRKMDPVNAAKGTVTVFFPVRKALPYVAFTDRVFAYMNSVAEKVAAVHPDKLLATYAYSCYTAAPVSVKPHPNLLILSVAGNYNNAANDGVVERNLVAWQSFGNKVLWRPNAHGGFRVTAPDNFARRMFADISLLVENHLFGVDYDTMYSDWSTKSFTYYITTKAHFNPDRLDFETFADDYCRHGFGSAAKAVREFYDLGERASTEAARLNAEDKTVAVNWAERQKRQNRLLGTLDFDALDACLARARTAAAGNEEVLKRIERLQFGTDLGRFTARIRVSRPSAPTNAERAAFCKHVEEYLARDPAAHASHKAVTLDFLKGGK
;
A
#
# COMPACT_ATOMS: atom_id res chain seq x y z
N MET A 1 -9.66 13.22 17.59
CA MET A 1 -9.21 14.63 17.58
C MET A 1 -9.94 15.35 18.70
N ASN A 2 -9.24 16.07 19.59
CA ASN A 2 -9.87 16.74 20.75
C ASN A 2 -10.92 17.75 20.25
N MET A 3 -12.16 17.69 20.75
CA MET A 3 -13.32 18.45 20.25
C MET A 3 -13.09 19.98 20.25
N LYS A 4 -12.26 20.50 21.18
CA LYS A 4 -11.77 21.89 21.16
C LYS A 4 -11.05 22.26 19.85
N LYS A 5 -10.25 21.35 19.28
CA LYS A 5 -9.55 21.56 18.01
C LYS A 5 -10.51 21.58 16.82
N SER A 6 -11.53 20.73 16.81
CA SER A 6 -12.53 20.67 15.72
C SER A 6 -13.42 21.90 15.68
N ILE A 7 -13.81 22.45 16.84
CA ILE A 7 -14.57 23.70 16.94
C ILE A 7 -13.71 24.88 16.49
N MET A 8 -12.44 24.93 16.92
CA MET A 8 -11.48 25.97 16.47
C MET A 8 -11.17 25.88 14.97
N LEU A 9 -11.21 24.68 14.37
CA LEU A 9 -11.05 24.48 12.92
C LEU A 9 -12.28 24.94 12.14
N ALA A 10 -13.50 24.63 12.60
CA ALA A 10 -14.73 25.10 11.97
C ALA A 10 -14.92 26.62 12.12
N LEU A 11 -14.59 27.16 13.30
CA LEU A 11 -14.61 28.60 13.59
C LEU A 11 -13.49 29.32 12.83
N GLY A 12 -12.29 28.73 12.75
CA GLY A 12 -11.18 29.22 11.95
C GLY A 12 -11.50 29.25 10.45
N ALA A 13 -12.20 28.24 9.93
CA ALA A 13 -12.67 28.22 8.54
C ALA A 13 -13.78 29.26 8.28
N LEU A 14 -14.71 29.45 9.21
CA LEU A 14 -15.74 30.50 9.17
C LEU A 14 -15.10 31.91 9.13
N LEU A 15 -14.16 32.17 10.04
CA LEU A 15 -13.47 33.44 10.14
C LEU A 15 -12.56 33.70 8.92
N ALA A 16 -11.91 32.65 8.41
CA ALA A 16 -11.07 32.72 7.21
C ALA A 16 -11.88 33.01 5.93
N GLY A 17 -13.08 32.45 5.80
CA GLY A 17 -13.95 32.70 4.65
C GLY A 17 -14.40 34.16 4.55
N ILE A 18 -14.71 34.80 5.69
CA ILE A 18 -15.13 36.20 5.74
C ILE A 18 -13.93 37.14 5.52
N ALA A 19 -12.78 36.84 6.13
CA ALA A 19 -11.54 37.61 5.95
C ALA A 19 -11.02 37.58 4.50
N PHE A 20 -11.16 36.43 3.83
CA PHE A 20 -10.75 36.25 2.44
C PHE A 20 -11.62 37.07 1.46
N ALA A 21 -12.91 37.24 1.76
CA ALA A 21 -13.82 38.03 0.93
C ALA A 21 -13.52 39.54 0.99
N ASP A 22 -13.09 40.04 2.15
CA ASP A 22 -12.91 41.47 2.41
C ASP A 22 -11.43 41.94 2.39
N GLY A 23 -10.48 41.01 2.26
CA GLY A 23 -9.04 41.31 2.14
C GLY A 23 -8.34 41.85 3.40
N LYS A 24 -9.01 41.87 4.57
CA LYS A 24 -8.44 42.33 5.86
C LYS A 24 -8.38 41.18 6.89
N PRO A 25 -7.51 41.26 7.92
CA PRO A 25 -7.38 40.23 8.95
C PRO A 25 -8.59 40.14 9.91
N VAL A 26 -8.62 39.10 10.74
CA VAL A 26 -9.65 38.87 11.79
C VAL A 26 -9.11 39.21 13.17
N ALA A 27 -9.89 39.91 13.98
CA ALA A 27 -9.59 40.11 15.40
C ALA A 27 -10.30 39.05 16.24
N LEU A 28 -9.53 38.23 16.96
CA LEU A 28 -10.03 37.25 17.92
C LEU A 28 -9.92 37.80 19.34
N MET A 29 -11.04 37.89 20.03
CA MET A 29 -11.12 38.32 21.43
C MET A 29 -11.66 37.16 22.27
N GLY A 30 -10.74 36.38 22.85
CA GLY A 30 -11.02 35.46 23.96
C GLY A 30 -11.19 33.96 23.65
N PHE A 31 -10.28 33.16 24.24
CA PHE A 31 -10.52 31.88 24.93
C PHE A 31 -9.31 31.61 25.87
N GLY A 32 -9.44 31.89 27.17
CA GLY A 32 -8.34 31.72 28.15
C GLY A 32 -7.25 32.81 28.10
N THR A 33 -6.26 32.72 28.99
CA THR A 33 -5.34 33.82 29.39
C THR A 33 -4.44 34.42 28.31
N ASP A 34 -4.33 33.84 27.10
CA ASP A 34 -3.36 34.29 26.09
C ASP A 34 -3.86 34.20 24.64
N VAL A 35 -4.90 34.94 24.27
CA VAL A 35 -5.23 35.12 22.83
C VAL A 35 -5.45 36.59 22.52
N ARG A 36 -4.68 37.10 21.55
CA ARG A 36 -4.19 38.49 21.58
C ARG A 36 -4.48 39.24 20.27
N ALA A 37 -4.11 38.72 19.11
CA ALA A 37 -4.71 38.99 17.79
C ALA A 37 -4.23 37.90 16.82
N MET A 38 -5.04 37.44 15.86
CA MET A 38 -4.66 36.31 15.00
C MET A 38 -4.88 36.65 13.53
N LYS A 39 -3.79 36.79 12.77
CA LYS A 39 -3.86 36.84 11.31
C LYS A 39 -4.01 35.42 10.81
N SER A 40 -5.23 35.10 10.44
CA SER A 40 -5.52 33.87 9.70
C SER A 40 -5.65 34.24 8.24
N GLY A 41 -4.86 33.60 7.40
CA GLY A 41 -4.86 33.88 5.98
C GLY A 41 -4.45 32.65 5.20
N ILE A 42 -5.01 32.55 4.00
CA ILE A 42 -4.44 31.73 2.94
C ILE A 42 -3.22 32.51 2.46
N VAL A 43 -2.02 32.05 2.82
CA VAL A 43 -0.76 32.70 2.42
C VAL A 43 -0.50 32.41 0.94
N ASP A 44 -0.88 31.21 0.51
CA ASP A 44 -1.03 30.81 -0.89
C ASP A 44 -2.04 29.65 -1.01
N GLN A 45 -2.35 29.25 -2.24
CA GLN A 45 -3.35 28.23 -2.60
C GLN A 45 -3.18 26.85 -1.94
N SER A 46 -2.09 26.61 -1.21
CA SER A 46 -1.79 25.35 -0.53
C SER A 46 -1.54 25.48 0.97
N ARG A 47 -1.48 26.71 1.50
CA ARG A 47 -1.04 26.95 2.89
C ARG A 47 -1.99 27.91 3.61
N TYR A 48 -2.65 27.37 4.63
CA TYR A 48 -3.38 28.14 5.63
C TYR A 48 -2.43 28.42 6.79
N GLU A 49 -2.14 29.69 7.06
CA GLU A 49 -1.39 30.07 8.24
C GLU A 49 -2.25 30.87 9.20
N SER A 50 -2.02 30.59 10.48
CA SER A 50 -2.58 31.32 11.60
C SER A 50 -1.42 31.83 12.41
N VAL A 51 -1.09 33.10 12.22
CA VAL A 51 0.00 33.76 12.94
C VAL A 51 -0.64 34.66 13.99
N PHE A 52 -0.29 34.43 15.25
CA PHE A 52 -0.62 35.36 16.31
C PHE A 52 0.22 36.63 16.10
N LEU A 53 -0.46 37.75 15.86
CA LEU A 53 0.18 39.00 15.42
C LEU A 53 0.84 39.77 16.57
N ALA A 54 0.41 39.53 17.80
CA ALA A 54 0.95 40.21 18.95
C ALA A 54 0.73 39.42 20.21
N ASP A 55 1.63 39.66 21.15
CA ASP A 55 1.51 39.30 22.54
C ASP A 55 0.75 40.37 23.35
N LYS A 56 -0.18 41.15 22.76
CA LYS A 56 -1.07 42.06 23.53
C LYS A 56 -2.48 42.13 22.91
N TRP A 57 -3.49 42.49 23.71
CA TRP A 57 -4.87 42.66 23.26
C TRP A 57 -4.98 43.68 22.12
N VAL A 58 -5.85 43.43 21.13
CA VAL A 58 -6.20 44.44 20.11
C VAL A 58 -6.84 45.65 20.79
N ALA A 59 -6.23 46.82 20.64
CA ALA A 59 -6.76 48.06 21.19
C ALA A 59 -8.10 48.41 20.51
N PRO A 60 -9.10 48.92 21.25
CA PRO A 60 -10.39 49.35 20.68
C PRO A 60 -10.26 50.29 19.47
N ALA A 61 -9.28 51.20 19.51
CA ALA A 61 -8.99 52.13 18.42
C ALA A 61 -8.59 51.45 17.09
N ASP A 62 -8.16 50.19 17.12
CA ASP A 62 -7.68 49.45 15.96
C ASP A 62 -8.72 48.53 15.32
N TYR A 63 -9.94 48.46 15.86
CA TYR A 63 -10.97 47.52 15.39
C TYR A 63 -11.30 47.69 13.90
N GLY A 64 -11.28 48.92 13.38
CA GLY A 64 -11.52 49.21 11.95
C GLY A 64 -10.49 48.61 10.97
N LYS A 65 -9.36 48.10 11.47
CA LYS A 65 -8.32 47.42 10.66
C LYS A 65 -8.67 45.97 10.33
N TYR A 66 -9.75 45.44 10.91
CA TYR A 66 -10.14 44.03 10.78
C TYR A 66 -11.47 43.89 10.03
N SER A 67 -11.67 42.76 9.34
CA SER A 67 -12.95 42.43 8.70
C SER A 67 -13.99 41.89 9.68
N VAL A 68 -13.51 41.21 10.73
CA VAL A 68 -14.37 40.55 11.73
C VAL A 68 -13.80 40.79 13.13
N LEU A 69 -14.68 41.15 14.08
CA LEU A 69 -14.39 41.09 15.50
C LEU A 69 -15.11 39.88 16.11
N TYR A 70 -14.38 38.97 16.73
CA TYR A 70 -14.95 37.81 17.42
C TYR A 70 -14.80 37.96 18.94
N PHE A 71 -15.89 37.84 19.70
CA PHE A 71 -15.90 37.87 21.17
C PHE A 71 -16.31 36.49 21.73
N GLY A 72 -15.38 35.78 22.37
CA GLY A 72 -15.58 34.46 22.97
C GLY A 72 -16.15 34.49 24.39
N GLU A 73 -16.53 33.32 24.93
CA GLU A 73 -17.11 33.25 26.28
C GLU A 73 -16.05 33.30 27.40
N LYS A 74 -16.41 33.93 28.52
CA LYS A 74 -15.61 33.95 29.76
C LYS A 74 -15.50 32.54 30.37
N LEU A 75 -14.28 32.05 30.63
CA LEU A 75 -14.07 30.74 31.28
C LEU A 75 -14.34 30.82 32.81
N ARG A 76 -14.87 29.73 33.38
CA ARG A 76 -15.09 29.61 34.83
C ARG A 76 -13.76 29.63 35.57
N GLY A 77 -13.56 30.62 36.44
CA GLY A 77 -12.40 30.72 37.33
C GLY A 77 -11.58 32.01 37.17
N GLU A 78 -11.72 32.72 36.05
CA GLU A 78 -10.95 33.93 35.78
C GLU A 78 -11.74 35.20 36.14
N SER A 79 -11.22 35.95 37.11
CA SER A 79 -11.68 37.27 37.60
C SER A 79 -13.18 37.39 37.91
N LYS A 80 -13.58 36.96 39.11
CA LYS A 80 -14.85 37.40 39.70
C LYS A 80 -14.83 38.95 39.82
N GLY A 81 -15.76 39.63 39.14
CA GLY A 81 -16.05 41.05 39.37
C GLY A 81 -15.52 42.09 38.38
N LYS A 82 -14.77 41.73 37.32
CA LYS A 82 -14.39 42.68 36.25
C LYS A 82 -15.05 42.32 34.91
N ASN A 83 -15.69 43.32 34.27
CA ASN A 83 -16.07 43.26 32.86
C ASN A 83 -14.78 43.10 32.05
N TRP A 84 -14.70 42.08 31.20
CA TRP A 84 -13.51 41.87 30.38
C TRP A 84 -13.64 42.54 29.01
N ILE A 85 -14.87 42.90 28.62
CA ILE A 85 -15.15 43.86 27.56
C ILE A 85 -15.34 45.24 28.22
N GLY A 86 -14.25 46.03 28.25
CA GLY A 86 -14.27 47.37 28.83
C GLY A 86 -15.19 48.33 28.07
N GLY A 87 -15.58 49.45 28.69
CA GLY A 87 -16.51 50.42 28.09
C GLY A 87 -16.04 50.98 26.75
N GLU A 88 -14.74 51.22 26.62
CA GLU A 88 -14.11 51.67 25.37
C GLU A 88 -14.17 50.60 24.27
N ALA A 89 -13.87 49.34 24.61
CA ALA A 89 -13.95 48.20 23.68
C ALA A 89 -15.38 47.97 23.19
N ARG A 90 -16.36 48.12 24.09
CA ARG A 90 -17.78 48.03 23.76
C ARG A 90 -18.19 49.13 22.78
N ALA A 91 -17.89 50.39 23.08
CA ALA A 91 -18.24 51.52 22.21
C ALA A 91 -17.59 51.39 20.82
N ALA A 92 -16.33 50.93 20.76
CA ALA A 92 -15.64 50.69 19.49
C ALA A 92 -16.25 49.53 18.70
N ALA A 93 -16.66 48.44 19.35
CA ALA A 93 -17.33 47.32 18.69
C ALA A 93 -18.73 47.70 18.16
N GLU A 94 -19.48 48.49 18.93
CA GLU A 94 -20.77 49.04 18.49
C GLU A 94 -20.60 49.97 17.28
N LYS A 95 -19.59 50.85 17.29
CA LYS A 95 -19.24 51.70 16.15
C LYS A 95 -18.83 50.87 14.93
N PHE A 96 -17.93 49.90 15.09
CA PHE A 96 -17.47 49.01 14.02
C PHE A 96 -18.65 48.27 13.37
N LEU A 97 -19.58 47.78 14.19
CA LEU A 97 -20.79 47.11 13.72
C LEU A 97 -21.78 48.07 13.03
N ALA A 98 -21.89 49.31 13.50
CA ALA A 98 -22.74 50.33 12.88
C ALA A 98 -22.21 50.78 11.49
N GLU A 99 -20.89 50.77 11.30
CA GLU A 99 -20.21 51.10 10.04
C GLU A 99 -20.19 49.93 9.03
N GLY A 100 -20.88 48.82 9.33
CA GLY A 100 -21.02 47.66 8.45
C GLY A 100 -19.98 46.55 8.67
N GLY A 101 -19.17 46.64 9.71
CA GLY A 101 -18.25 45.58 10.13
C GLY A 101 -18.98 44.36 10.71
N THR A 102 -18.36 43.18 10.61
CA THR A 102 -18.97 41.93 11.10
C THR A 102 -18.52 41.64 12.54
N VAL A 103 -19.47 41.54 13.47
CA VAL A 103 -19.19 41.14 14.85
C VAL A 103 -19.81 39.77 15.14
N ILE A 104 -18.99 38.86 15.65
CA ILE A 104 -19.38 37.51 16.06
C ILE A 104 -19.25 37.40 17.58
N VAL A 105 -20.25 36.84 18.24
CA VAL A 105 -20.23 36.67 19.70
C VAL A 105 -20.58 35.24 20.06
N ALA A 106 -19.71 34.58 20.81
CA ALA A 106 -19.93 33.24 21.33
C ALA A 106 -20.22 33.28 22.84
N GLY A 107 -21.39 32.76 23.22
CA GLY A 107 -21.77 32.62 24.62
C GLY A 107 -22.52 33.82 25.20
N ARG A 108 -23.38 33.51 26.18
CA ARG A 108 -24.35 34.46 26.73
C ARG A 108 -23.70 35.59 27.55
N SER A 109 -22.55 35.32 28.19
CA SER A 109 -21.83 36.35 28.97
C SER A 109 -21.29 37.46 28.09
N ALA A 110 -20.62 37.10 26.99
CA ALA A 110 -20.05 38.06 26.04
C ALA A 110 -21.15 38.91 25.37
N MET A 111 -22.27 38.29 25.00
CA MET A 111 -23.44 39.03 24.49
C MET A 111 -24.01 40.04 25.48
N ASN A 112 -24.05 39.68 26.76
CA ASN A 112 -24.61 40.55 27.79
C ASN A 112 -23.65 41.66 28.20
N GLU A 113 -22.34 41.44 28.14
CA GLU A 113 -21.33 42.47 28.39
C GLU A 113 -21.27 43.48 27.23
N LEU A 114 -21.37 43.02 25.98
CA LEU A 114 -21.41 43.89 24.79
C LEU A 114 -22.69 44.71 24.67
N PHE A 115 -23.85 44.14 24.97
CA PHE A 115 -25.14 44.78 24.64
C PHE A 115 -26.09 44.94 25.84
N GLY A 116 -25.59 44.70 27.06
CA GLY A 116 -26.42 44.64 28.27
C GLY A 116 -27.27 43.37 28.38
N LYS A 117 -27.99 43.17 29.49
CA LYS A 117 -28.98 42.09 29.57
C LYS A 117 -30.20 42.44 28.69
N PRO A 118 -30.79 41.48 27.97
CA PRO A 118 -31.94 41.75 27.12
C PRO A 118 -33.13 42.21 27.97
N SER A 119 -33.71 43.36 27.64
CA SER A 119 -34.92 43.94 28.24
C SER A 119 -35.99 44.10 27.17
N ARG A 120 -37.23 43.66 27.46
CA ARG A 120 -38.37 43.84 26.55
C ARG A 120 -38.77 45.31 26.36
N ARG A 121 -38.40 46.21 27.28
CA ARG A 121 -38.77 47.63 27.23
C ARG A 121 -37.76 48.51 26.50
N ASN A 122 -36.53 48.03 26.26
CA ASN A 122 -35.51 48.81 25.56
C ASN A 122 -34.43 47.88 24.96
N PRO A 123 -34.68 47.27 23.78
CA PRO A 123 -33.71 46.40 23.12
C PRO A 123 -32.56 47.21 22.54
N HIS A 124 -31.32 46.74 22.71
CA HIS A 124 -30.15 47.42 22.15
C HIS A 124 -30.17 47.31 20.62
N PRO A 125 -30.14 48.42 19.86
CA PRO A 125 -30.47 48.47 18.43
C PRO A 125 -29.49 47.70 17.52
N LEU A 126 -28.29 47.42 18.02
CA LEU A 126 -27.25 46.67 17.32
C LEU A 126 -27.19 45.18 17.69
N ARG A 127 -27.96 44.75 18.70
CA ARG A 127 -27.88 43.38 19.24
C ARG A 127 -28.29 42.31 18.24
N ASP A 128 -29.22 42.61 17.34
CA ASP A 128 -29.68 41.67 16.32
C ASP A 128 -28.81 41.72 15.04
N LYS A 129 -27.82 42.62 15.00
CA LYS A 129 -26.88 42.76 13.88
C LYS A 129 -25.62 41.90 14.06
N VAL A 130 -25.42 41.27 15.22
CA VAL A 130 -24.28 40.35 15.44
C VAL A 130 -24.63 38.91 15.10
N ILE A 131 -23.59 38.14 14.76
CA ILE A 131 -23.70 36.70 14.60
C ILE A 131 -23.52 36.05 15.98
N TYR A 132 -24.60 35.56 16.57
CA TYR A 132 -24.57 34.90 17.88
C TYR A 132 -24.35 33.38 17.76
N ILE A 133 -23.36 32.85 18.47
CA ILE A 133 -23.04 31.42 18.55
C ILE A 133 -23.36 30.92 19.97
N ASP A 134 -24.37 30.06 20.10
CA ASP A 134 -24.81 29.53 21.39
C ASP A 134 -24.01 28.30 21.84
N GLN A 135 -23.69 28.22 23.13
CA GLN A 135 -22.87 27.15 23.74
C GLN A 135 -23.58 25.79 23.81
N SER A 136 -24.87 25.73 23.50
CA SER A 136 -25.67 24.50 23.43
C SER A 136 -25.09 23.49 22.42
N TYR A 137 -24.37 23.95 21.39
CA TYR A 137 -23.68 23.12 20.39
C TYR A 137 -22.58 22.20 20.98
N GLY A 138 -21.69 22.76 21.80
CA GLY A 138 -20.58 22.00 22.41
C GLY A 138 -21.06 20.99 23.47
N ARG A 139 -22.17 21.31 24.15
CA ARG A 139 -22.83 20.42 25.13
C ARG A 139 -23.64 19.30 24.46
N MET A 140 -24.34 19.60 23.37
CA MET A 140 -25.11 18.63 22.58
C MET A 140 -24.19 17.57 21.95
N LEU A 141 -23.09 17.97 21.30
CA LEU A 141 -22.12 17.05 20.72
C LEU A 141 -21.39 16.19 21.76
N ALA A 142 -21.08 16.76 22.94
CA ALA A 142 -20.52 16.01 24.06
C ALA A 142 -21.49 14.94 24.57
N ASN A 143 -22.79 15.25 24.62
CA ASN A 143 -23.83 14.31 25.04
C ASN A 143 -24.07 13.20 24.00
N PHE A 144 -24.01 13.50 22.70
CA PHE A 144 -24.11 12.50 21.63
C PHE A 144 -22.91 11.54 21.60
N GLN A 145 -21.69 12.04 21.80
CA GLN A 145 -20.50 11.20 21.97
C GLN A 145 -20.60 10.28 23.19
N LYS A 146 -21.17 10.78 24.29
CA LYS A 146 -21.32 10.00 25.53
C LYS A 146 -22.39 8.90 25.41
N ALA A 147 -23.40 9.11 24.55
CA ALA A 147 -24.55 8.21 24.40
C ALA A 147 -24.41 7.14 23.29
N LYS A 148 -23.38 7.20 22.42
CA LYS A 148 -23.17 6.25 21.28
C LYS A 148 -24.39 6.05 20.36
N LYS A 149 -25.30 7.02 20.28
CA LYS A 149 -26.48 6.92 19.40
C LYS A 149 -26.16 7.46 17.99
N PRO A 150 -26.50 6.72 16.92
CA PRO A 150 -26.35 7.22 15.55
C PRO A 150 -27.37 8.33 15.24
N LEU A 151 -26.97 9.28 14.39
CA LEU A 151 -27.79 10.44 14.00
C LEU A 151 -28.72 10.11 12.82
N SER A 152 -28.54 8.97 12.17
CA SER A 152 -29.40 8.50 11.11
C SER A 152 -29.27 6.99 10.93
N PHE A 153 -30.24 6.41 10.21
CA PHE A 153 -30.22 5.03 9.75
C PHE A 153 -30.75 4.96 8.31
N PRO A 154 -30.17 4.14 7.43
CA PRO A 154 -30.73 3.91 6.11
C PRO A 154 -31.99 3.03 6.21
N ASP A 155 -33.02 3.35 5.43
CA ASP A 155 -34.18 2.47 5.21
C ASP A 155 -33.89 1.39 4.14
N ASP A 156 -34.84 0.49 3.92
CA ASP A 156 -34.72 -0.62 2.97
C ASP A 156 -34.61 -0.17 1.49
N ALA A 157 -34.94 1.10 1.21
CA ALA A 157 -34.75 1.73 -0.10
C ALA A 157 -33.44 2.52 -0.19
N GLY A 158 -32.64 2.57 0.88
CA GLY A 158 -31.35 3.24 0.96
C GLY A 158 -31.42 4.74 1.26
N ASN A 159 -32.57 5.27 1.68
CA ASN A 159 -32.71 6.66 2.10
C ASN A 159 -32.21 6.83 3.54
N ASP A 160 -31.42 7.86 3.80
CA ASP A 160 -30.88 8.14 5.13
C ASP A 160 -31.96 8.81 6.02
N ILE A 161 -32.54 8.07 6.95
CA ILE A 161 -33.59 8.54 7.86
C ILE A 161 -32.95 9.08 9.13
N LEU A 162 -33.06 10.39 9.35
CA LEU A 162 -32.55 11.04 10.56
C LEU A 162 -33.30 10.55 11.81
N THR A 163 -32.55 10.21 12.86
CA THR A 163 -33.12 9.97 14.20
C THR A 163 -33.66 11.27 14.81
N ALA A 164 -34.35 11.22 15.95
CA ALA A 164 -34.81 12.45 16.61
C ALA A 164 -33.62 13.39 16.91
N GLU A 165 -32.52 12.83 17.40
CA GLU A 165 -31.26 13.52 17.64
C GLU A 165 -30.61 14.02 16.33
N GLY A 166 -30.71 13.24 15.25
CA GLY A 166 -30.28 13.65 13.91
C GLY A 166 -31.06 14.82 13.33
N ARG A 167 -32.38 14.87 13.56
CA ARG A 167 -33.24 15.97 13.14
C ARG A 167 -32.92 17.25 13.89
N GLU A 168 -32.64 17.16 15.19
CA GLU A 168 -32.17 18.31 15.98
C GLU A 168 -30.81 18.82 15.50
N ALA A 169 -29.86 17.92 15.21
CA ALA A 169 -28.56 18.28 14.67
C ALA A 169 -28.66 18.94 13.28
N LYS A 170 -29.53 18.41 12.40
CA LYS A 170 -29.78 18.94 11.06
C LYS A 170 -30.43 20.33 11.11
N ALA A 171 -31.44 20.51 11.95
CA ALA A 171 -32.10 21.81 12.13
C ALA A 171 -31.13 22.89 12.63
N LEU A 172 -30.14 22.51 13.45
CA LEU A 172 -29.11 23.43 13.93
C LEU A 172 -28.05 23.74 12.86
N GLN A 173 -27.64 22.73 12.09
CA GLN A 173 -26.76 22.91 10.92
C GLN A 173 -27.40 23.86 9.89
N ASP A 174 -28.70 23.72 9.65
CA ASP A 174 -29.46 24.56 8.72
C ASP A 174 -29.54 26.02 9.20
N LYS A 175 -29.59 26.24 10.52
CA LYS A 175 -29.47 27.60 11.10
C LYS A 175 -28.09 28.22 10.87
N PHE A 176 -27.01 27.44 10.97
CA PHE A 176 -25.67 27.91 10.62
C PHE A 176 -25.57 28.24 9.12
N ILE A 177 -26.05 27.36 8.24
CA ILE A 177 -26.06 27.56 6.79
C ILE A 177 -26.90 28.78 6.39
N ALA A 178 -28.06 29.00 7.02
CA ALA A 178 -28.88 30.18 6.80
C ALA A 178 -28.19 31.49 7.25
N ALA A 179 -27.39 31.43 8.34
CA ALA A 179 -26.54 32.55 8.75
C ALA A 179 -25.40 32.81 7.76
N PHE A 180 -24.79 31.76 7.19
CA PHE A 180 -23.80 31.86 6.10
C PHE A 180 -24.37 32.51 4.84
N ALA A 181 -25.60 32.18 4.45
CA ALA A 181 -26.25 32.72 3.25
C ALA A 181 -26.61 34.21 3.36
N LYS A 182 -26.70 34.76 4.58
CA LYS A 182 -26.95 36.20 4.83
C LYS A 182 -25.69 37.07 4.75
N ALA A 183 -24.49 36.49 4.89
CA ALA A 183 -23.24 37.21 4.64
C ALA A 183 -23.05 37.33 3.12
N LYS A 184 -23.07 38.55 2.59
CA LYS A 184 -23.04 38.80 1.14
C LYS A 184 -21.82 38.12 0.49
N GLY A 185 -22.05 37.34 -0.56
CA GLY A 185 -21.02 36.93 -1.52
C GLY A 185 -20.47 35.51 -1.43
N ILE A 186 -20.89 34.67 -0.47
CA ILE A 186 -20.54 33.25 -0.48
C ILE A 186 -21.47 32.53 -1.45
N ALA A 187 -20.92 32.04 -2.58
CA ALA A 187 -21.63 31.11 -3.44
C ALA A 187 -22.18 29.97 -2.57
N LYS A 188 -23.51 29.78 -2.60
CA LYS A 188 -24.25 28.75 -1.85
C LYS A 188 -23.35 27.54 -1.58
N MET A 189 -23.11 27.19 -0.30
CA MET A 189 -22.72 25.80 -0.03
C MET A 189 -23.76 24.92 -0.72
N PRO A 190 -23.36 23.89 -1.50
CA PRO A 190 -24.31 23.05 -2.19
C PRO A 190 -25.35 22.57 -1.19
N GLU A 191 -26.62 22.80 -1.52
CA GLU A 191 -27.74 22.18 -0.81
C GLU A 191 -27.41 20.69 -0.64
N GLY A 192 -27.50 20.21 0.60
CA GLY A 192 -27.02 18.89 1.00
C GLY A 192 -27.41 17.79 0.02
N GLU A 193 -26.47 16.88 -0.22
CA GLU A 193 -26.70 15.51 -0.70
C GLU A 193 -27.54 15.32 -1.98
N LYS A 194 -27.81 16.38 -2.78
CA LYS A 194 -28.50 16.23 -4.08
C LYS A 194 -27.84 15.20 -5.01
N TRP A 195 -26.53 15.04 -4.90
CA TRP A 195 -25.78 14.03 -5.65
C TRP A 195 -25.98 12.60 -5.13
N LEU A 196 -26.38 12.37 -3.87
CA LEU A 196 -26.79 11.04 -3.38
C LEU A 196 -28.13 10.62 -4.00
N ASN A 197 -28.99 11.58 -4.33
CA ASN A 197 -30.33 11.36 -4.88
C ASN A 197 -30.36 11.05 -6.38
N VAL A 198 -29.20 10.93 -7.03
CA VAL A 198 -29.13 10.53 -8.44
C VAL A 198 -29.12 9.01 -8.52
N PRO A 199 -30.09 8.37 -9.20
CA PRO A 199 -30.17 6.91 -9.26
C PRO A 199 -28.89 6.26 -9.80
N LEU A 200 -28.60 5.07 -9.28
CA LEU A 200 -27.61 4.16 -9.86
C LEU A 200 -28.15 3.53 -11.15
N GLY A 201 -27.27 2.89 -11.91
CA GLY A 201 -27.62 2.12 -13.11
C GLY A 201 -28.42 0.86 -12.82
N ALA A 202 -28.98 0.28 -13.88
CA ALA A 202 -29.71 -0.99 -13.81
C ALA A 202 -28.83 -2.14 -13.26
N PRO A 203 -29.42 -3.20 -12.67
CA PRO A 203 -28.68 -4.38 -12.26
C PRO A 203 -27.93 -5.01 -13.44
N GLY A 204 -26.65 -5.34 -13.23
CA GLY A 204 -25.85 -6.09 -14.19
C GLY A 204 -26.27 -7.56 -14.26
N THR A 205 -26.01 -8.18 -15.41
CA THR A 205 -26.46 -9.53 -15.77
C THR A 205 -25.35 -10.59 -15.76
N LEU A 206 -24.08 -10.18 -15.60
CA LEU A 206 -22.94 -11.10 -15.60
C LEU A 206 -22.91 -11.91 -14.30
N LYS A 207 -22.81 -13.23 -14.44
CA LYS A 207 -22.62 -14.16 -13.32
C LYS A 207 -21.14 -14.48 -13.18
N LEU A 208 -20.57 -14.15 -12.03
CA LEU A 208 -19.15 -14.32 -11.76
C LEU A 208 -18.93 -15.56 -10.89
N PRO A 209 -17.94 -16.42 -11.21
CA PRO A 209 -17.54 -17.49 -10.31
C PRO A 209 -16.92 -16.93 -9.03
N THR A 210 -17.05 -17.67 -7.94
CA THR A 210 -16.48 -17.30 -6.62
C THR A 210 -15.39 -18.24 -6.14
N ALA A 211 -15.12 -19.32 -6.87
CA ALA A 211 -14.07 -20.27 -6.53
C ALA A 211 -13.50 -20.90 -7.80
N PHE A 212 -12.23 -21.28 -7.75
CA PHE A 212 -11.63 -22.07 -8.81
C PHE A 212 -12.09 -23.53 -8.72
N GLU A 213 -12.31 -24.14 -9.88
CA GLU A 213 -12.67 -25.56 -9.98
C GLU A 213 -11.44 -26.46 -9.87
N LYS A 214 -10.30 -26.04 -10.43
CA LYS A 214 -9.05 -26.79 -10.37
C LYS A 214 -8.32 -26.49 -9.06
N ARG A 215 -7.93 -27.53 -8.33
CA ARG A 215 -7.05 -27.45 -7.17
C ARG A 215 -5.64 -27.94 -7.53
N PRO A 216 -4.57 -27.35 -6.98
CA PRO A 216 -3.21 -27.82 -7.21
C PRO A 216 -3.06 -29.26 -6.74
N LYS A 217 -2.49 -30.13 -7.58
CA LYS A 217 -2.06 -31.47 -7.17
C LYS A 217 -0.61 -31.38 -6.70
N LEU A 218 -0.40 -31.58 -5.41
CA LEU A 218 0.92 -31.49 -4.81
C LEU A 218 1.48 -32.90 -4.53
N GLY A 219 2.73 -33.12 -4.91
CA GLY A 219 3.47 -34.37 -4.76
C GLY A 219 4.45 -34.35 -3.59
N LYS A 220 5.10 -35.49 -3.37
CA LYS A 220 6.22 -35.61 -2.44
C LYS A 220 7.54 -35.27 -3.13
N ALA A 221 8.51 -34.77 -2.36
CA ALA A 221 9.87 -34.59 -2.84
C ALA A 221 10.41 -35.90 -3.39
N LYS A 222 10.93 -35.86 -4.61
CA LYS A 222 11.65 -37.00 -5.19
C LYS A 222 12.97 -37.14 -4.45
N VAL A 223 13.28 -38.36 -4.03
CA VAL A 223 14.64 -38.71 -3.60
C VAL A 223 15.44 -38.95 -4.87
N LEU A 224 16.38 -38.05 -5.15
CA LEU A 224 17.28 -38.19 -6.29
C LEU A 224 18.37 -39.21 -5.92
N GLY A 225 18.59 -40.19 -6.79
CA GLY A 225 19.69 -41.14 -6.66
C GLY A 225 21.04 -40.52 -6.98
N ASP A 226 22.11 -41.25 -6.67
CA ASP A 226 23.47 -40.87 -7.07
C ASP A 226 23.63 -41.00 -8.59
N GLY A 227 24.11 -39.93 -9.23
CA GLY A 227 24.37 -39.89 -10.66
C GLY A 227 25.86 -40.00 -10.97
N ILE A 228 26.51 -38.85 -11.19
CA ILE A 228 27.87 -38.77 -11.73
C ILE A 228 28.83 -38.23 -10.68
N THR A 229 29.90 -38.98 -10.39
CA THR A 229 30.97 -38.48 -9.52
C THR A 229 31.83 -37.47 -10.28
N ILE A 230 31.81 -36.21 -9.85
CA ILE A 230 32.58 -35.12 -10.47
C ILE A 230 33.80 -34.69 -9.65
N LEU A 231 33.87 -35.10 -8.38
CA LEU A 231 35.04 -34.94 -7.52
C LEU A 231 35.15 -36.14 -6.59
N ASP A 232 36.30 -36.80 -6.60
CA ASP A 232 36.69 -37.84 -5.63
C ASP A 232 38.22 -37.91 -5.62
N GLY A 233 38.84 -37.26 -4.62
CA GLY A 233 40.29 -36.99 -4.58
C GLY A 233 40.75 -35.90 -5.56
N ALA A 234 40.42 -36.05 -6.85
CA ALA A 234 40.69 -35.08 -7.91
C ALA A 234 39.40 -34.67 -8.64
N VAL A 235 39.39 -33.46 -9.19
CA VAL A 235 38.29 -32.98 -10.03
C VAL A 235 38.28 -33.78 -11.33
N LYS A 236 37.13 -34.40 -11.61
CA LYS A 236 36.94 -35.26 -12.78
C LYS A 236 36.15 -34.57 -13.89
N ALA A 237 35.39 -33.53 -13.55
CA ALA A 237 34.49 -32.88 -14.48
C ALA A 237 34.89 -31.46 -14.85
N ALA A 238 34.73 -31.14 -16.14
CA ALA A 238 34.76 -29.77 -16.64
C ALA A 238 33.36 -29.15 -16.63
N ILE A 239 33.28 -27.83 -16.51
CA ILE A 239 32.05 -27.07 -16.75
C ILE A 239 32.15 -26.50 -18.16
N VAL A 240 31.25 -26.91 -19.04
CA VAL A 240 31.31 -26.60 -20.46
C VAL A 240 30.24 -25.57 -20.82
N VAL A 241 30.64 -24.52 -21.53
CA VAL A 241 29.74 -23.46 -21.99
C VAL A 241 29.52 -23.57 -23.50
N LEU A 242 28.32 -23.97 -23.92
CA LEU A 242 27.96 -24.06 -25.34
C LEU A 242 26.54 -23.56 -25.65
N PRO A 243 26.35 -22.61 -26.57
CA PRO A 243 27.38 -21.75 -27.19
C PRO A 243 28.01 -20.80 -26.16
N GLU A 244 29.08 -20.10 -26.56
CA GLU A 244 29.80 -19.12 -25.73
C GLU A 244 29.01 -17.81 -25.49
N GLU A 245 27.79 -17.91 -24.98
CA GLU A 245 26.96 -16.78 -24.59
C GLU A 245 27.44 -16.15 -23.27
N SER A 246 27.40 -14.81 -23.17
CA SER A 246 27.81 -14.08 -21.96
C SER A 246 27.08 -14.55 -20.70
N GLU A 247 25.78 -14.82 -20.80
CA GLU A 247 24.99 -15.29 -19.66
C GLU A 247 25.37 -16.71 -19.25
N CYS A 248 25.66 -17.60 -20.21
CA CYS A 248 26.14 -18.94 -19.90
C CYS A 248 27.50 -18.91 -19.20
N LYS A 249 28.41 -18.01 -19.62
CA LYS A 249 29.70 -17.82 -18.94
C LYS A 249 29.51 -17.37 -17.49
N LYS A 250 28.60 -16.42 -17.23
CA LYS A 250 28.29 -15.97 -15.85
C LYS A 250 27.72 -17.11 -15.00
N LEU A 251 26.77 -17.88 -15.52
CA LEU A 251 26.18 -19.02 -14.79
C LEU A 251 27.19 -20.15 -14.56
N ALA A 252 28.10 -20.39 -15.51
CA ALA A 252 29.18 -21.36 -15.36
C ALA A 252 30.19 -20.93 -14.29
N GLU A 253 30.58 -19.65 -14.26
CA GLU A 253 31.44 -19.11 -13.20
C GLU A 253 30.74 -19.10 -11.83
N GLU A 254 29.44 -18.81 -11.77
CA GLU A 254 28.65 -18.95 -10.52
C GLU A 254 28.65 -20.41 -10.05
N LEU A 255 28.36 -21.36 -10.94
CA LEU A 255 28.36 -22.79 -10.61
C LEU A 255 29.75 -23.25 -10.14
N LYS A 256 30.81 -22.88 -10.87
CA LYS A 256 32.20 -23.13 -10.49
C LYS A 256 32.47 -22.61 -9.08
N TRP A 257 32.19 -21.34 -8.83
CA TRP A 257 32.40 -20.72 -7.52
C TRP A 257 31.71 -21.53 -6.41
N HIS A 258 30.45 -21.95 -6.61
CA HIS A 258 29.74 -22.75 -5.62
C HIS A 258 30.40 -24.12 -5.38
N LEU A 259 30.81 -24.83 -6.43
CA LEU A 259 31.50 -26.13 -6.31
C LEU A 259 32.86 -26.00 -5.62
N GLU A 260 33.62 -24.95 -5.93
CA GLU A 260 34.88 -24.61 -5.27
C GLU A 260 34.66 -24.29 -3.79
N GLN A 261 33.63 -23.49 -3.46
CA GLN A 261 33.28 -23.22 -2.06
C GLN A 261 32.80 -24.47 -1.31
N MET A 262 32.16 -25.43 -1.98
CA MET A 262 31.72 -26.69 -1.39
C MET A 262 32.90 -27.62 -1.04
N SER A 263 33.94 -27.65 -1.88
CA SER A 263 34.96 -28.70 -1.84
C SER A 263 36.39 -28.24 -1.56
N GLY A 264 36.70 -26.98 -1.83
CA GLY A 264 38.07 -26.44 -1.88
C GLY A 264 38.87 -26.85 -3.12
N ALA A 265 38.33 -27.72 -3.99
CA ALA A 265 38.98 -28.13 -5.22
C ALA A 265 38.71 -27.11 -6.33
N LYS A 266 39.67 -26.91 -7.25
CA LYS A 266 39.54 -25.94 -8.36
C LYS A 266 38.83 -26.56 -9.56
N PHE A 267 37.77 -25.93 -10.05
CA PHE A 267 37.04 -26.38 -11.22
C PHE A 267 37.38 -25.51 -12.44
N GLU A 268 37.31 -26.09 -13.63
CA GLU A 268 37.60 -25.40 -14.88
C GLU A 268 36.32 -25.14 -15.68
N VAL A 269 36.22 -23.94 -16.25
CA VAL A 269 35.20 -23.59 -17.25
C VAL A 269 35.87 -23.60 -18.62
N VAL A 270 35.35 -24.42 -19.53
CA VAL A 270 35.89 -24.64 -20.88
C VAL A 270 34.82 -24.40 -21.94
N SER A 271 35.23 -24.21 -23.19
CA SER A 271 34.34 -23.97 -24.34
C SER A 271 34.17 -25.16 -25.29
N SER A 272 34.75 -26.31 -24.96
CA SER A 272 34.56 -27.56 -25.71
C SER A 272 34.20 -28.71 -24.77
N ILE A 273 33.35 -29.63 -25.23
CA ILE A 273 32.99 -30.83 -24.46
C ILE A 273 34.20 -31.78 -24.48
N PRO A 274 34.72 -32.22 -23.33
CA PRO A 274 35.78 -33.23 -23.28
C PRO A 274 35.35 -34.55 -23.93
N GLU A 275 36.24 -35.15 -24.72
CA GLU A 275 36.00 -36.46 -25.37
C GLU A 275 35.77 -37.59 -24.35
N LYS A 276 36.41 -37.49 -23.17
CA LYS A 276 36.32 -38.48 -22.08
C LYS A 276 36.11 -37.79 -20.74
N GLY A 277 35.40 -38.47 -19.85
CA GLY A 277 35.21 -38.03 -18.47
C GLY A 277 34.01 -37.09 -18.30
N PRO A 278 33.53 -36.93 -17.07
CA PRO A 278 32.26 -36.26 -16.83
C PRO A 278 32.29 -34.76 -17.18
N ALA A 279 31.14 -34.19 -17.50
CA ALA A 279 31.05 -32.73 -17.64
C ALA A 279 29.65 -32.19 -17.33
N ILE A 280 29.58 -30.93 -16.92
CA ILE A 280 28.33 -30.18 -16.78
C ILE A 280 28.25 -29.23 -17.97
N VAL A 281 27.28 -29.43 -18.85
CA VAL A 281 27.22 -28.75 -20.14
C VAL A 281 26.02 -27.81 -20.18
N TYR A 282 26.26 -26.52 -20.33
CA TYR A 282 25.20 -25.60 -20.73
C TYR A 282 24.86 -25.79 -22.20
N ARG A 283 23.56 -25.84 -22.53
CA ARG A 283 23.07 -25.95 -23.91
C ARG A 283 21.92 -24.97 -24.16
N THR A 284 21.91 -24.32 -25.31
CA THR A 284 20.72 -23.56 -25.73
C THR A 284 19.64 -24.52 -26.22
N LEU A 285 18.44 -24.41 -25.64
CA LEU A 285 17.28 -25.22 -25.99
C LEU A 285 16.05 -24.31 -26.00
N ALA A 286 15.47 -24.14 -27.19
CA ALA A 286 14.24 -23.38 -27.37
C ALA A 286 13.06 -24.07 -26.69
N CYS A 287 12.13 -23.26 -26.18
CA CYS A 287 10.92 -23.75 -25.56
C CYS A 287 10.03 -24.49 -26.59
N PRO A 288 9.66 -25.77 -26.36
CA PRO A 288 8.78 -26.51 -27.26
C PRO A 288 7.38 -25.88 -27.34
N LYS A 289 6.69 -26.05 -28.48
CA LYS A 289 5.35 -25.49 -28.76
C LYS A 289 4.24 -25.87 -27.76
N GLY A 290 4.48 -26.84 -26.87
CA GLY A 290 3.52 -27.28 -25.84
C GLY A 290 3.48 -26.38 -24.59
N PHE A 291 4.49 -25.55 -24.38
CA PHE A 291 4.55 -24.62 -23.25
C PHE A 291 4.01 -23.27 -23.68
N SER A 292 2.71 -23.04 -23.45
CA SER A 292 2.04 -21.79 -23.87
C SER A 292 2.43 -20.54 -23.07
N ARG A 293 3.16 -20.70 -21.94
CA ARG A 293 3.49 -19.62 -21.00
C ARG A 293 4.82 -19.86 -20.30
N GLY A 294 5.50 -18.75 -20.00
CA GLY A 294 6.78 -18.74 -19.30
C GLY A 294 7.92 -19.37 -20.09
N GLU A 295 7.84 -19.30 -21.41
CA GLU A 295 8.83 -19.84 -22.36
C GLU A 295 10.25 -19.39 -22.03
N SER A 296 10.43 -18.14 -21.57
CA SER A 296 11.74 -17.60 -21.17
C SER A 296 12.36 -18.33 -19.97
N ALA A 297 11.56 -19.02 -19.17
CA ALA A 297 11.96 -19.79 -17.99
C ALA A 297 11.86 -21.32 -18.22
N TYR A 298 11.56 -21.75 -19.44
CA TYR A 298 11.63 -23.16 -19.81
C TYR A 298 13.06 -23.67 -19.66
N PHE A 299 13.20 -24.81 -19.00
CA PHE A 299 14.47 -25.47 -18.83
C PHE A 299 14.32 -26.98 -18.87
N LYS A 300 15.43 -27.64 -19.21
CA LYS A 300 15.54 -29.09 -19.17
C LYS A 300 16.90 -29.48 -18.61
N ILE A 301 16.89 -30.45 -17.70
CA ILE A 301 18.07 -31.13 -17.19
C ILE A 301 17.96 -32.61 -17.55
N TRP A 302 18.99 -33.15 -18.17
CA TRP A 302 19.08 -34.57 -18.48
C TRP A 302 20.53 -35.01 -18.54
N ARG A 303 20.71 -36.33 -18.71
CA ARG A 303 22.00 -36.98 -18.79
C ARG A 303 22.25 -37.52 -20.19
N GLU A 304 23.46 -37.31 -20.70
CA GLU A 304 24.00 -37.90 -21.93
C GLU A 304 25.30 -38.64 -21.59
N GLY A 305 25.21 -39.95 -21.31
CA GLY A 305 26.37 -40.73 -20.86
C GLY A 305 26.92 -40.23 -19.52
N ASP A 306 28.11 -39.66 -19.50
CA ASP A 306 28.75 -39.03 -18.34
C ASP A 306 28.62 -37.50 -18.34
N LYS A 307 27.74 -36.93 -19.17
CA LYS A 307 27.49 -35.49 -19.26
C LYS A 307 26.12 -35.15 -18.64
N VAL A 308 26.07 -34.13 -17.79
CA VAL A 308 24.81 -33.52 -17.32
C VAL A 308 24.56 -32.27 -18.13
N ILE A 309 23.43 -32.23 -18.84
CA ILE A 309 23.06 -31.10 -19.67
C ILE A 309 22.13 -30.18 -18.89
N LEU A 310 22.47 -28.89 -18.82
CA LEU A 310 21.65 -27.81 -18.29
C LEU A 310 21.19 -26.95 -19.46
N ALA A 311 19.95 -27.13 -19.92
CA ALA A 311 19.48 -26.45 -21.12
C ALA A 311 18.28 -25.53 -20.90
N GLY A 312 18.21 -24.53 -21.77
CA GLY A 312 17.13 -23.56 -21.87
C GLY A 312 17.59 -22.32 -22.64
N GLU A 313 16.71 -21.33 -22.75
CA GLU A 313 17.03 -19.98 -23.23
C GLU A 313 17.07 -19.01 -22.05
N ASP A 314 18.00 -18.05 -22.07
CA ASP A 314 18.12 -16.98 -21.07
C ASP A 314 17.91 -17.43 -19.61
N THR A 315 16.73 -17.14 -19.05
CA THR A 315 16.37 -17.38 -17.65
C THR A 315 16.17 -18.87 -17.35
N GLY A 316 15.87 -19.68 -18.38
CA GLY A 316 15.80 -21.14 -18.29
C GLY A 316 17.12 -21.78 -17.86
N LYS A 317 18.25 -21.32 -18.42
CA LYS A 317 19.58 -21.80 -18.01
C LYS A 317 19.86 -21.47 -16.55
N SER A 318 19.50 -20.26 -16.13
CA SER A 318 19.57 -19.83 -14.73
C SER A 318 18.75 -20.74 -13.81
N ARG A 319 17.59 -21.25 -14.26
CA ARG A 319 16.80 -22.25 -13.52
C ARG A 319 17.45 -23.60 -13.44
N ALA A 320 17.97 -24.09 -14.55
CA ALA A 320 18.68 -25.36 -14.57
C ALA A 320 19.85 -25.35 -13.58
N THR A 321 20.63 -24.26 -13.55
CA THR A 321 21.70 -24.03 -12.57
C THR A 321 21.18 -24.02 -11.13
N THR A 322 20.12 -23.24 -10.83
CA THR A 322 19.55 -23.21 -9.47
C THR A 322 19.07 -24.58 -9.04
N TYR A 323 18.34 -25.29 -9.90
CA TYR A 323 17.78 -26.60 -9.58
C TYR A 323 18.89 -27.62 -9.28
N LEU A 324 19.98 -27.63 -10.06
CA LEU A 324 21.15 -28.46 -9.79
C LEU A 324 21.82 -28.08 -8.47
N LEU A 325 22.05 -26.79 -8.20
CA LEU A 325 22.63 -26.32 -6.95
C LEU A 325 21.76 -26.71 -5.75
N GLU A 326 20.44 -26.57 -5.86
CA GLU A 326 19.52 -26.98 -4.79
C GLU A 326 19.52 -28.50 -4.58
N ALA A 327 19.61 -29.30 -5.64
CA ALA A 327 19.76 -30.75 -5.54
C ALA A 327 21.09 -31.16 -4.88
N LEU A 328 22.15 -30.37 -5.02
CA LEU A 328 23.44 -30.57 -4.34
C LEU A 328 23.44 -30.14 -2.86
N GLY A 329 22.38 -29.45 -2.42
CA GLY A 329 22.15 -29.00 -1.05
C GLY A 329 22.41 -27.51 -0.81
N PHE A 330 22.70 -26.72 -1.84
CA PHE A 330 22.85 -25.28 -1.69
C PHE A 330 21.50 -24.60 -1.45
N ARG A 331 21.45 -23.58 -0.60
CA ARG A 331 20.27 -22.71 -0.45
C ARG A 331 20.69 -21.25 -0.38
N TYR A 332 19.81 -20.36 -0.83
CA TYR A 332 19.96 -18.93 -0.62
C TYR A 332 18.73 -18.41 0.13
N LEU A 333 18.84 -18.28 1.45
CA LEU A 333 17.73 -17.97 2.36
C LEU A 333 17.35 -16.48 2.35
N TRP A 334 18.35 -15.61 2.14
CA TRP A 334 18.24 -14.16 2.08
C TRP A 334 19.55 -13.57 1.52
N PRO A 335 19.59 -12.28 1.12
CA PRO A 335 20.81 -11.65 0.62
C PRO A 335 21.95 -11.58 1.63
N GLY A 336 23.18 -11.71 1.14
CA GLY A 336 24.43 -11.70 1.93
C GLY A 336 24.96 -13.10 2.26
N ALA A 337 26.22 -13.16 2.72
CA ALA A 337 26.95 -14.41 2.95
C ALA A 337 26.27 -15.34 3.96
N SER A 338 25.72 -14.79 5.07
CA SER A 338 25.02 -15.59 6.09
C SER A 338 23.77 -16.31 5.55
N GLY A 339 23.18 -15.79 4.47
CA GLY A 339 22.01 -16.38 3.82
C GLY A 339 22.35 -17.50 2.84
N LYS A 340 23.62 -17.67 2.47
CA LYS A 340 24.05 -18.77 1.60
C LYS A 340 24.39 -20.00 2.43
N VAL A 341 23.68 -21.08 2.15
CA VAL A 341 23.98 -22.41 2.67
C VAL A 341 24.84 -23.11 1.63
N ILE A 342 26.10 -23.37 1.99
CA ILE A 342 27.07 -24.09 1.17
C ILE A 342 27.43 -25.38 1.91
N PRO A 343 26.98 -26.56 1.46
CA PRO A 343 27.41 -27.81 2.05
C PRO A 343 28.91 -28.02 1.85
N LYS A 344 29.59 -28.66 2.80
CA LYS A 344 31.01 -29.01 2.69
C LYS A 344 31.15 -30.49 2.36
N LYS A 345 31.73 -30.80 1.19
CA LYS A 345 31.89 -32.17 0.69
C LYS A 345 33.24 -32.33 -0.01
N SER A 346 34.04 -33.32 0.41
CA SER A 346 35.29 -33.71 -0.23
C SER A 346 35.10 -34.61 -1.47
N LYS A 347 33.91 -35.25 -1.56
CA LYS A 347 33.44 -35.99 -2.73
C LYS A 347 32.15 -35.37 -3.21
N ILE A 348 32.06 -35.04 -4.50
CA ILE A 348 30.86 -34.48 -5.11
C ILE A 348 30.33 -35.46 -6.15
N VAL A 349 29.08 -35.89 -5.90
CA VAL A 349 28.28 -36.69 -6.82
C VAL A 349 27.11 -35.81 -7.26
N LEU A 350 26.99 -35.60 -8.57
CA LEU A 350 25.82 -34.99 -9.16
C LEU A 350 24.66 -35.98 -9.04
N PRO A 351 23.50 -35.55 -8.52
CA PRO A 351 22.33 -36.42 -8.44
C PRO A 351 21.83 -36.77 -9.85
N ASP A 352 21.16 -37.93 -9.97
CA ASP A 352 20.54 -38.37 -11.22
C ASP A 352 19.25 -37.57 -11.47
N ILE A 353 19.43 -36.35 -11.99
CA ILE A 353 18.35 -35.41 -12.28
C ILE A 353 17.87 -35.62 -13.72
N SER A 354 16.55 -35.80 -13.84
CA SER A 354 15.83 -35.57 -15.09
C SER A 354 14.60 -34.71 -14.81
N VAL A 355 14.61 -33.48 -15.31
CA VAL A 355 13.50 -32.54 -15.16
C VAL A 355 13.34 -31.71 -16.42
N GLU A 356 12.10 -31.47 -16.81
CA GLU A 356 11.72 -30.59 -17.90
C GLU A 356 10.51 -29.80 -17.43
N ASP A 357 10.64 -28.48 -17.30
CA ASP A 357 9.55 -27.65 -16.81
C ASP A 357 9.68 -26.20 -17.28
N ALA A 358 8.57 -25.47 -17.22
CA ALA A 358 8.52 -24.02 -17.32
C ALA A 358 7.49 -23.51 -16.31
N THR A 359 7.82 -22.44 -15.58
CA THR A 359 6.80 -21.80 -14.75
C THR A 359 5.72 -21.18 -15.63
N PRO A 360 4.43 -21.35 -15.32
CA PRO A 360 3.35 -20.75 -16.11
C PRO A 360 3.23 -19.23 -15.92
N LEU A 361 4.02 -18.63 -15.03
CA LEU A 361 4.04 -17.19 -14.78
C LEU A 361 4.98 -16.50 -15.78
N VAL A 362 4.43 -15.65 -16.64
CA VAL A 362 5.18 -14.87 -17.64
C VAL A 362 5.94 -13.71 -16.99
N ILE A 363 5.31 -13.04 -16.01
CA ILE A 363 5.90 -11.93 -15.25
C ILE A 363 6.10 -12.36 -13.80
N ARG A 364 7.29 -12.14 -13.24
CA ARG A 364 7.66 -12.52 -11.87
C ARG A 364 8.45 -11.40 -11.21
N ARG A 365 7.77 -10.35 -10.80
CA ARG A 365 8.41 -9.13 -10.28
C ARG A 365 8.23 -8.96 -8.77
N ALA A 366 9.31 -8.52 -8.14
CA ALA A 366 9.38 -8.07 -6.75
C ALA A 366 9.92 -6.63 -6.74
N ARG A 367 9.09 -5.65 -6.35
CA ARG A 367 9.49 -4.23 -6.36
C ARG A 367 10.32 -3.88 -5.14
N LEU A 368 11.62 -3.62 -5.36
CA LEU A 368 12.56 -3.23 -4.31
C LEU A 368 12.44 -1.74 -4.02
N TYR A 369 11.72 -1.40 -2.95
CA TYR A 369 11.49 -0.01 -2.55
C TYR A 369 12.78 0.53 -1.87
N ARG A 370 13.72 1.07 -2.68
CA ARG A 370 14.88 1.94 -2.29
C ARG A 370 16.27 1.32 -2.02
N GLN A 371 16.70 0.22 -2.64
CA GLN A 371 18.04 -0.33 -2.35
C GLN A 371 18.73 -0.96 -3.58
N PRO A 372 20.09 -1.02 -3.60
CA PRO A 372 20.83 -1.81 -4.56
C PRO A 372 20.58 -3.31 -4.33
N GLU A 373 20.76 -4.09 -5.40
CA GLU A 373 20.82 -5.55 -5.33
C GLU A 373 21.96 -5.94 -4.37
N TYR A 374 21.62 -6.52 -3.22
CA TYR A 374 22.63 -7.04 -2.30
C TYR A 374 23.15 -8.36 -2.84
N ILE A 375 24.27 -8.28 -3.53
CA ILE A 375 25.01 -9.41 -4.05
C ILE A 375 26.18 -9.68 -3.09
N ASP A 376 26.31 -10.91 -2.62
CA ASP A 376 27.37 -11.33 -1.70
C ASP A 376 28.73 -11.56 -2.39
N HIS A 377 28.71 -11.83 -3.69
CA HIS A 377 29.92 -11.98 -4.51
C HIS A 377 29.65 -11.48 -5.94
N PRO A 378 30.49 -10.62 -6.54
CA PRO A 378 30.21 -10.01 -7.85
C PRO A 378 29.93 -10.99 -9.00
N GLY A 379 30.48 -12.21 -8.93
CA GLY A 379 30.22 -13.27 -9.90
C GLY A 379 28.91 -14.04 -9.70
N ASN A 380 28.16 -13.76 -8.63
CA ASN A 380 26.90 -14.42 -8.31
C ASN A 380 25.73 -13.48 -8.58
N ARG A 381 24.58 -14.04 -8.94
CA ARG A 381 23.31 -13.30 -9.00
C ARG A 381 22.73 -13.01 -7.61
N ASP A 382 21.84 -12.02 -7.55
CA ASP A 382 21.12 -11.67 -6.32
C ASP A 382 20.06 -12.72 -5.93
N PHE A 383 19.53 -12.60 -4.71
CA PHE A 383 18.52 -13.51 -4.16
C PHE A 383 17.29 -13.69 -5.07
N TRP A 384 16.74 -12.60 -5.61
CA TRP A 384 15.54 -12.67 -6.44
C TRP A 384 15.84 -13.43 -7.72
N ARG A 385 16.95 -13.14 -8.39
CA ARG A 385 17.38 -13.85 -9.60
C ARG A 385 17.72 -15.31 -9.35
N TRP A 386 18.32 -15.65 -8.20
CA TRP A 386 18.55 -17.04 -7.80
C TRP A 386 17.24 -17.83 -7.76
N HIS A 387 16.21 -17.24 -7.16
CA HIS A 387 14.85 -17.79 -7.13
C HIS A 387 14.02 -17.41 -8.37
N GLY A 388 14.68 -16.84 -9.39
CA GLY A 388 14.20 -16.19 -10.61
C GLY A 388 12.87 -15.43 -10.53
N MET A 389 12.83 -14.55 -9.57
CA MET A 389 12.13 -13.29 -9.74
C MET A 389 13.12 -12.27 -10.31
N ASN A 390 12.62 -11.19 -10.90
CA ASN A 390 13.43 -10.03 -11.33
C ASN A 390 14.63 -10.36 -12.25
N ASP A 391 14.50 -11.35 -13.14
CA ASP A 391 15.51 -11.62 -14.17
C ASP A 391 15.54 -10.49 -15.25
N MET A 392 16.61 -10.41 -16.04
CA MET A 392 16.82 -9.31 -17.04
C MET A 392 15.68 -9.18 -18.07
N LYS A 393 14.96 -10.26 -18.36
CA LYS A 393 13.79 -10.22 -19.25
C LYS A 393 12.56 -9.68 -18.50
N THR A 394 12.33 -10.13 -17.26
CA THR A 394 11.24 -9.61 -16.41
C THR A 394 11.52 -8.23 -15.79
N MET A 395 12.73 -7.70 -15.94
CA MET A 395 13.14 -6.35 -15.54
C MET A 395 13.82 -5.65 -16.73
N THR A 396 13.02 -5.08 -17.64
CA THR A 396 13.57 -4.41 -18.83
C THR A 396 14.15 -3.02 -18.54
N THR A 397 13.88 -2.43 -17.36
CA THR A 397 14.46 -1.15 -16.93
C THR A 397 14.42 -1.02 -15.40
N ASP A 398 15.20 -0.08 -14.84
CA ASP A 398 15.07 0.36 -13.44
C ASP A 398 13.72 1.06 -13.15
N LYS A 399 12.85 1.26 -14.16
CA LYS A 399 11.59 1.97 -14.00
C LYS A 399 10.56 1.05 -13.34
N PRO A 400 9.90 1.51 -12.25
CA PRO A 400 8.76 0.81 -11.68
C PRO A 400 7.65 0.65 -12.73
N GLY A 401 7.17 -0.59 -12.90
CA GLY A 401 6.04 -0.89 -13.79
C GLY A 401 6.40 -1.28 -15.23
N GLU A 402 7.66 -1.59 -15.55
CA GLU A 402 8.06 -2.13 -16.86
C GLU A 402 8.76 -3.50 -16.75
N SER A 403 8.44 -4.45 -17.65
CA SER A 403 8.95 -5.84 -17.74
C SER A 403 8.72 -6.43 -19.13
N ASP A 404 9.74 -6.97 -19.81
CA ASP A 404 9.65 -7.69 -21.11
C ASP A 404 8.72 -7.04 -22.17
N GLY A 405 8.79 -5.71 -22.33
CA GLY A 405 7.91 -4.96 -23.24
C GLY A 405 6.48 -4.73 -22.72
N TYR A 406 6.15 -5.18 -21.51
CA TYR A 406 4.93 -4.84 -20.79
C TYR A 406 5.16 -3.64 -19.89
N GLN A 407 4.32 -2.61 -20.00
CA GLN A 407 4.37 -1.41 -19.18
C GLN A 407 3.04 -1.14 -18.47
N TRP A 408 3.11 -0.77 -17.19
CA TRP A 408 2.01 -0.41 -16.30
C TRP A 408 2.46 0.64 -15.29
N GLY A 409 1.51 1.26 -14.56
CA GLY A 409 1.79 2.38 -13.64
C GLY A 409 1.02 3.64 -14.00
N HIS A 410 0.85 4.57 -13.06
CA HIS A 410 -0.08 5.70 -13.24
C HIS A 410 0.24 6.54 -14.49
N TYR A 411 -0.67 6.49 -15.47
CA TYR A 411 -0.42 7.04 -16.82
C TYR A 411 -0.81 8.52 -16.94
N TYR A 412 -1.88 8.94 -16.28
CA TYR A 412 -2.59 10.20 -16.57
C TYR A 412 -2.01 11.46 -15.89
N LYS A 413 -0.76 11.44 -15.45
CA LYS A 413 -0.16 12.50 -14.61
C LYS A 413 -0.18 13.90 -15.24
N ASP A 414 -0.12 13.98 -16.57
CA ASP A 414 -0.06 15.24 -17.33
C ASP A 414 -1.44 15.74 -17.78
N TYR A 415 -2.50 14.94 -17.66
CA TYR A 415 -3.82 15.27 -18.21
C TYR A 415 -4.40 16.54 -17.56
N TYR A 416 -4.36 16.65 -16.23
CA TYR A 416 -4.95 17.80 -15.55
C TYR A 416 -4.24 19.12 -15.83
N PRO A 417 -2.90 19.21 -15.70
CA PRO A 417 -2.17 20.41 -16.15
C PRO A 417 -2.49 20.81 -17.60
N LYS A 418 -2.60 19.82 -18.50
CA LYS A 418 -2.78 20.05 -19.94
C LYS A 418 -4.20 20.47 -20.33
N TYR A 419 -5.23 19.83 -19.76
CA TYR A 419 -6.60 19.95 -20.28
C TYR A 419 -7.58 20.68 -19.35
N ARG A 420 -7.23 20.99 -18.09
CA ARG A 420 -8.19 21.59 -17.13
C ARG A 420 -8.83 22.89 -17.60
N LYS A 421 -8.14 23.70 -18.41
CA LYS A 421 -8.66 24.97 -18.95
C LYS A 421 -9.46 24.77 -20.23
N SER A 422 -8.91 23.99 -21.18
CA SER A 422 -9.49 23.83 -22.52
C SER A 422 -10.58 22.76 -22.60
N LYS A 423 -10.50 21.71 -21.77
CA LYS A 423 -11.43 20.57 -21.76
C LYS A 423 -11.82 20.18 -20.32
N PRO A 424 -12.42 21.09 -19.53
CA PRO A 424 -12.78 20.81 -18.13
C PRO A 424 -13.75 19.62 -17.98
N LYS A 425 -14.57 19.33 -19.01
CA LYS A 425 -15.51 18.20 -19.03
C LYS A 425 -14.85 16.81 -18.99
N LEU A 426 -13.54 16.71 -19.21
CA LEU A 426 -12.80 15.44 -19.06
C LEU A 426 -12.68 15.02 -17.58
N PHE A 427 -12.72 15.97 -16.65
CA PHE A 427 -12.44 15.74 -15.24
C PHE A 427 -13.70 15.50 -14.43
N ALA A 428 -13.55 14.78 -13.31
CA ALA A 428 -14.65 14.40 -12.44
C ALA A 428 -15.43 15.61 -11.90
N LEU A 429 -16.76 15.54 -11.97
CA LEU A 429 -17.65 16.47 -11.26
C LEU A 429 -17.52 16.24 -9.75
N GLN A 430 -17.14 17.28 -9.02
CA GLN A 430 -16.91 17.28 -7.58
C GLN A 430 -18.21 17.60 -6.80
N PRO A 431 -18.25 17.34 -5.47
CA PRO A 431 -19.42 17.63 -4.64
C PRO A 431 -19.87 19.10 -4.62
N ASP A 432 -18.97 20.03 -4.93
CA ASP A 432 -19.25 21.46 -5.02
C ASP A 432 -19.90 21.88 -6.37
N GLY A 433 -20.17 20.91 -7.25
CA GLY A 433 -20.74 21.15 -8.58
C GLY A 433 -19.72 21.61 -9.62
N THR A 434 -18.44 21.73 -9.27
CA THR A 434 -17.38 22.12 -10.20
C THR A 434 -16.63 20.90 -10.74
N ARG A 435 -15.79 21.12 -11.77
CA ARG A 435 -14.80 20.13 -12.25
C ARG A 435 -13.36 20.51 -11.86
N ASN A 436 -13.24 21.36 -10.84
CA ASN A 436 -11.95 21.67 -10.23
C ASN A 436 -11.63 20.57 -9.23
N LEU A 437 -10.57 19.80 -9.46
CA LEU A 437 -10.27 18.61 -8.68
C LEU A 437 -9.67 18.90 -7.29
N HIS A 438 -9.47 20.16 -6.90
CA HIS A 438 -8.94 20.53 -5.56
C HIS A 438 -7.67 19.76 -5.15
N LEU A 439 -6.81 19.45 -6.13
CA LEU A 439 -5.67 18.54 -5.96
C LEU A 439 -4.53 19.09 -5.08
N GLY A 440 -4.59 20.37 -4.69
CA GLY A 440 -3.49 21.05 -4.02
C GLY A 440 -2.21 20.99 -4.88
N THR A 441 -1.10 20.55 -4.28
CA THR A 441 0.18 20.35 -4.97
C THR A 441 0.25 19.04 -5.77
N HIS A 442 -0.74 18.15 -5.68
CA HIS A 442 -0.75 16.83 -6.32
C HIS A 442 -1.46 16.83 -7.69
N LEU A 443 -1.05 17.73 -8.58
CA LEU A 443 -1.65 17.89 -9.91
C LEU A 443 -1.56 16.63 -10.79
N GLU A 444 -0.68 15.71 -10.44
CA GLU A 444 -0.43 14.42 -11.10
C GLU A 444 -1.47 13.33 -10.81
N ARG A 445 -2.47 13.59 -9.95
CA ARG A 445 -3.46 12.59 -9.53
C ARG A 445 -4.91 12.93 -9.86
N PRO A 446 -5.26 13.23 -11.13
CA PRO A 446 -6.63 13.56 -11.48
C PRO A 446 -7.60 12.39 -11.42
N THR A 447 -8.87 12.71 -11.12
CA THR A 447 -10.04 11.86 -11.34
C THR A 447 -10.83 12.33 -12.55
N PHE A 448 -11.46 11.40 -13.26
CA PHE A 448 -12.03 11.63 -14.60
C PHE A 448 -13.54 11.41 -14.66
N CYS A 449 -14.16 12.00 -15.68
CA CYS A 449 -15.55 11.75 -16.06
C CYS A 449 -15.58 10.66 -17.14
N PHE A 450 -15.73 9.39 -16.76
CA PHE A 450 -15.65 8.26 -17.70
C PHE A 450 -16.80 8.16 -18.70
N SER A 451 -17.92 8.84 -18.44
CA SER A 451 -19.02 8.95 -19.40
C SER A 451 -18.74 9.93 -20.54
N ASN A 452 -17.61 10.66 -20.52
CA ASN A 452 -17.24 11.58 -21.59
C ASN A 452 -16.43 10.85 -22.67
N PRO A 453 -16.98 10.62 -23.89
CA PRO A 453 -16.31 9.86 -24.94
C PRO A 453 -15.03 10.53 -25.45
N GLU A 454 -14.90 11.86 -25.30
CA GLU A 454 -13.71 12.60 -25.70
C GLU A 454 -12.46 12.16 -24.93
N LEU A 455 -12.62 11.70 -23.67
CA LEU A 455 -11.51 11.17 -22.89
C LEU A 455 -10.92 9.91 -23.55
N ALA A 456 -11.78 8.96 -23.92
CA ALA A 456 -11.35 7.72 -24.57
C ALA A 456 -10.70 8.00 -25.92
N GLU A 457 -11.24 8.95 -26.69
CA GLU A 457 -10.70 9.36 -27.98
C GLU A 457 -9.31 9.99 -27.86
N ILE A 458 -9.10 10.90 -26.90
CA ILE A 458 -7.79 11.49 -26.63
C ILE A 458 -6.78 10.43 -26.18
N THR A 459 -7.20 9.53 -25.29
CA THR A 459 -6.32 8.49 -24.75
C THR A 459 -5.95 7.45 -25.81
N ALA A 460 -6.90 6.98 -26.63
CA ALA A 460 -6.63 6.01 -27.68
C ALA A 460 -5.65 6.56 -28.72
N ARG A 461 -5.82 7.79 -29.18
CA ARG A 461 -4.89 8.43 -30.12
C ARG A 461 -3.47 8.51 -29.57
N ARG A 462 -3.31 8.85 -28.29
CA ARG A 462 -2.00 8.85 -27.62
C ARG A 462 -1.41 7.45 -27.55
N LYS A 463 -2.22 6.43 -27.25
CA LYS A 463 -1.75 5.04 -27.18
C LYS A 463 -1.34 4.48 -28.53
N ILE A 464 -2.07 4.79 -29.60
CA ILE A 464 -1.70 4.43 -30.97
C ILE A 464 -0.35 5.09 -31.33
N ALA A 465 -0.17 6.38 -31.04
CA ALA A 465 1.10 7.06 -31.27
C ALA A 465 2.25 6.41 -30.48
N GLU A 466 2.04 6.10 -29.19
CA GLU A 466 3.05 5.44 -28.36
C GLU A 466 3.43 4.03 -28.88
N PHE A 467 2.47 3.27 -29.42
CA PHE A 467 2.76 1.97 -30.04
C PHE A 467 3.46 2.10 -31.40
N ASN A 468 3.13 3.11 -32.19
CA ASN A 468 3.84 3.41 -33.44
C ASN A 468 5.30 3.79 -33.17
N GLU A 469 5.56 4.53 -32.09
CA GLU A 469 6.92 4.92 -31.68
C GLU A 469 7.71 3.76 -31.06
N ALA A 470 7.02 2.82 -30.39
CA ALA A 470 7.64 1.68 -29.70
C ALA A 470 6.94 0.35 -30.07
N PRO A 471 7.14 -0.15 -31.30
CA PRO A 471 6.44 -1.33 -31.81
C PRO A 471 6.85 -2.63 -31.12
N ASP A 472 7.98 -2.64 -30.40
CA ASP A 472 8.46 -3.75 -29.57
C ASP A 472 7.63 -3.94 -28.28
N LYS A 473 6.93 -2.90 -27.81
CA LYS A 473 6.09 -2.99 -26.61
C LYS A 473 4.93 -3.94 -26.87
N LYS A 474 4.72 -4.83 -25.89
CA LYS A 474 3.61 -5.80 -25.84
C LYS A 474 2.41 -5.22 -25.09
N ALA A 475 2.66 -4.38 -24.08
CA ALA A 475 1.62 -3.69 -23.35
C ALA A 475 2.02 -2.27 -22.95
N LEU A 476 1.08 -1.33 -23.01
CA LEU A 476 1.25 0.03 -22.50
C LEU A 476 0.28 0.33 -21.35
N SER A 477 0.69 1.21 -20.45
CA SER A 477 -0.11 1.50 -19.26
C SER A 477 -1.34 2.34 -19.56
N LEU A 478 -2.48 1.90 -19.03
CA LEU A 478 -3.75 2.61 -18.93
C LEU A 478 -4.19 2.77 -17.46
N CYS A 479 -3.27 2.52 -16.52
CA CYS A 479 -3.57 2.56 -15.09
C CYS A 479 -3.95 3.97 -14.62
N LEU A 480 -5.12 4.07 -13.98
CA LEU A 480 -5.58 5.30 -13.32
C LEU A 480 -4.64 5.71 -12.17
N PRO A 481 -4.55 7.01 -11.82
CA PRO A 481 -3.87 7.48 -10.62
C PRO A 481 -4.49 6.90 -9.33
N ASP A 482 -3.73 6.85 -8.24
CA ASP A 482 -4.21 6.36 -6.92
C ASP A 482 -5.43 7.15 -6.37
N GLY A 483 -5.66 8.36 -6.85
CA GLY A 483 -6.57 9.33 -6.24
C GLY A 483 -6.07 9.79 -4.86
N GLY A 484 -6.87 10.60 -4.16
CA GLY A 484 -6.60 10.92 -2.75
C GLY A 484 -6.84 12.36 -2.32
N SER A 485 -6.96 13.29 -3.26
CA SER A 485 -7.28 14.69 -2.98
C SER A 485 -8.62 15.13 -3.60
N SER A 486 -9.11 14.40 -4.60
CA SER A 486 -10.35 14.67 -5.34
C SER A 486 -11.34 13.50 -5.26
N SER A 487 -12.62 13.81 -5.38
CA SER A 487 -13.69 12.82 -5.51
C SER A 487 -13.71 12.20 -6.91
N TRP A 488 -14.21 10.97 -7.00
CA TRP A 488 -14.61 10.38 -8.28
C TRP A 488 -15.81 11.12 -8.86
N CYS A 489 -16.06 10.97 -10.17
CA CYS A 489 -17.10 11.75 -10.84
C CYS A 489 -18.49 11.42 -10.30
N LEU A 490 -19.19 12.45 -9.83
CA LEU A 490 -20.54 12.36 -9.29
C LEU A 490 -21.63 12.78 -10.29
N CYS A 491 -21.28 13.00 -11.57
CA CYS A 491 -22.27 13.39 -12.55
C CYS A 491 -23.23 12.24 -12.86
N GLU A 492 -24.46 12.60 -13.25
CA GLU A 492 -25.53 11.65 -13.52
C GLU A 492 -25.14 10.54 -14.50
N GLU A 493 -24.52 10.90 -15.63
CA GLU A 493 -24.10 9.93 -16.63
C GLU A 493 -23.07 8.92 -16.12
N CYS A 494 -22.15 9.32 -15.24
CA CYS A 494 -21.21 8.38 -14.63
C CYS A 494 -21.88 7.46 -13.60
N ARG A 495 -22.96 7.91 -12.94
CA ARG A 495 -23.70 7.12 -11.94
C ARG A 495 -24.63 6.11 -12.59
N LYS A 496 -25.21 6.43 -13.74
CA LYS A 496 -25.98 5.48 -14.57
C LYS A 496 -25.15 4.28 -15.04
N MET A 497 -23.83 4.42 -15.06
CA MET A 497 -22.90 3.34 -15.40
C MET A 497 -22.50 2.46 -14.19
N ASP A 498 -22.98 2.78 -12.98
CA ASP A 498 -22.72 1.99 -11.77
C ASP A 498 -23.92 1.07 -11.48
N PRO A 499 -23.82 -0.26 -11.67
CA PRO A 499 -24.93 -1.17 -11.43
C PRO A 499 -25.31 -1.25 -9.96
N VAL A 500 -26.60 -1.23 -9.63
CA VAL A 500 -27.10 -1.38 -8.24
C VAL A 500 -26.63 -2.65 -7.53
N ASN A 501 -26.33 -3.72 -8.29
CA ASN A 501 -25.87 -5.01 -7.77
C ASN A 501 -24.34 -5.20 -7.85
N ALA A 502 -23.57 -4.17 -8.25
CA ALA A 502 -22.12 -4.22 -8.14
C ALA A 502 -21.68 -4.35 -6.68
N ALA A 503 -20.45 -4.83 -6.47
CA ALA A 503 -19.92 -5.11 -5.13
C ALA A 503 -20.03 -3.87 -4.22
N LYS A 504 -20.66 -4.04 -3.06
CA LYS A 504 -20.82 -2.94 -2.08
C LYS A 504 -19.51 -2.68 -1.35
N GLY A 505 -19.22 -1.42 -1.12
CA GLY A 505 -18.03 -0.99 -0.39
C GLY A 505 -18.17 0.44 0.10
N THR A 506 -17.03 1.11 0.26
CA THR A 506 -16.97 2.49 0.73
C THR A 506 -16.17 3.34 -0.23
N VAL A 507 -16.73 4.47 -0.64
CA VAL A 507 -16.04 5.50 -1.43
C VAL A 507 -15.78 6.70 -0.54
N THR A 508 -14.60 7.31 -0.69
CA THR A 508 -14.30 8.58 -0.02
C THR A 508 -14.58 9.74 -0.98
N VAL A 509 -15.45 10.65 -0.57
CA VAL A 509 -15.57 11.97 -1.20
C VAL A 509 -14.65 12.95 -0.49
N PHE A 510 -14.06 13.83 -1.28
CA PHE A 510 -13.16 14.89 -0.87
C PHE A 510 -13.76 16.25 -1.21
N PHE A 511 -13.56 17.21 -0.30
CA PHE A 511 -13.98 18.61 -0.38
C PHE A 511 -15.53 18.84 -0.44
N PRO A 512 -16.10 19.80 0.33
CA PRO A 512 -15.45 20.58 1.40
C PRO A 512 -15.17 19.74 2.66
N VAL A 513 -15.65 18.49 2.71
CA VAL A 513 -15.43 17.55 3.82
C VAL A 513 -14.96 16.21 3.26
N ARG A 514 -13.96 15.61 3.91
CA ARG A 514 -13.57 14.22 3.63
C ARG A 514 -14.58 13.28 4.32
N LYS A 515 -15.45 12.63 3.55
CA LYS A 515 -16.48 11.71 4.07
C LYS A 515 -16.36 10.35 3.38
N ALA A 516 -16.34 9.29 4.17
CA ALA A 516 -16.43 7.92 3.68
C ALA A 516 -17.91 7.51 3.63
N LEU A 517 -18.35 6.95 2.51
CA LEU A 517 -19.75 6.67 2.23
C LEU A 517 -19.95 5.29 1.64
N PRO A 518 -20.98 4.54 2.08
CA PRO A 518 -21.39 3.31 1.40
C PRO A 518 -21.72 3.59 -0.07
N TYR A 519 -21.18 2.79 -0.97
CA TYR A 519 -21.47 2.89 -2.40
C TYR A 519 -21.11 1.57 -3.12
N VAL A 520 -21.56 1.40 -4.36
CA VAL A 520 -21.21 0.24 -5.20
C VAL A 520 -19.83 0.40 -5.86
N ALA A 521 -19.22 -0.69 -6.32
CA ALA A 521 -17.95 -0.63 -7.02
C ALA A 521 -18.06 0.18 -8.33
N PHE A 522 -17.00 0.90 -8.68
CA PHE A 522 -16.91 1.72 -9.90
C PHE A 522 -16.43 0.93 -11.11
N THR A 523 -16.34 -0.40 -10.99
CA THR A 523 -15.66 -1.23 -11.98
C THR A 523 -16.30 -1.13 -13.35
N ASP A 524 -17.62 -1.26 -13.45
CA ASP A 524 -18.34 -1.21 -14.72
C ASP A 524 -18.08 0.09 -15.48
N ARG A 525 -18.21 1.25 -14.82
CA ARG A 525 -17.92 2.53 -15.49
C ARG A 525 -16.45 2.70 -15.88
N VAL A 526 -15.52 2.24 -15.04
CA VAL A 526 -14.08 2.31 -15.34
C VAL A 526 -13.79 1.42 -16.54
N PHE A 527 -14.28 0.18 -16.55
CA PHE A 527 -14.01 -0.78 -17.62
C PHE A 527 -14.78 -0.48 -18.91
N ALA A 528 -15.95 0.17 -18.86
CA ALA A 528 -16.58 0.72 -20.06
C ALA A 528 -15.67 1.75 -20.76
N TYR A 529 -15.06 2.65 -19.98
CA TYR A 529 -14.05 3.57 -20.51
C TYR A 529 -12.80 2.85 -21.03
N MET A 530 -12.26 1.89 -20.26
CA MET A 530 -11.09 1.12 -20.70
C MET A 530 -11.35 0.33 -21.99
N ASN A 531 -12.54 -0.26 -22.13
CA ASN A 531 -12.97 -0.96 -23.34
C ASN A 531 -13.02 -0.01 -24.53
N SER A 532 -13.60 1.18 -24.37
CA SER A 532 -13.65 2.17 -25.46
C SER A 532 -12.26 2.58 -25.95
N VAL A 533 -11.28 2.70 -25.05
CA VAL A 533 -9.88 2.92 -25.45
C VAL A 533 -9.31 1.68 -26.15
N ALA A 534 -9.54 0.50 -25.59
CA ALA A 534 -9.00 -0.76 -26.12
C ALA A 534 -9.53 -1.10 -27.51
N GLU A 535 -10.82 -0.90 -27.78
CA GLU A 535 -11.44 -1.10 -29.10
C GLU A 535 -10.78 -0.23 -30.17
N LYS A 536 -10.57 1.06 -29.86
CA LYS A 536 -9.92 2.01 -30.78
C LYS A 536 -8.46 1.66 -31.05
N VAL A 537 -7.73 1.25 -30.01
CA VAL A 537 -6.33 0.84 -30.16
C VAL A 537 -6.23 -0.48 -30.92
N ALA A 538 -7.07 -1.46 -30.62
CA ALA A 538 -7.06 -2.78 -31.25
C ALA A 538 -7.43 -2.73 -32.75
N ALA A 539 -8.20 -1.73 -33.18
CA ALA A 539 -8.46 -1.49 -34.60
C ALA A 539 -7.19 -1.18 -35.42
N VAL A 540 -6.13 -0.67 -34.77
CA VAL A 540 -4.82 -0.36 -35.41
C VAL A 540 -3.74 -1.36 -34.99
N HIS A 541 -3.78 -1.81 -33.73
CA HIS A 541 -2.77 -2.67 -33.10
C HIS A 541 -3.45 -3.85 -32.39
N PRO A 542 -3.95 -4.85 -33.15
CA PRO A 542 -4.77 -5.95 -32.62
C PRO A 542 -4.00 -6.90 -31.68
N ASP A 543 -2.69 -6.98 -31.80
CA ASP A 543 -1.80 -7.83 -30.99
C ASP A 543 -1.36 -7.17 -29.67
N LYS A 544 -1.61 -5.87 -29.50
CA LYS A 544 -1.11 -5.08 -28.36
C LYS A 544 -2.08 -5.03 -27.20
N LEU A 545 -1.53 -5.02 -25.99
CA LEU A 545 -2.32 -4.98 -24.74
C LEU A 545 -2.30 -3.59 -24.09
N LEU A 546 -3.33 -3.30 -23.31
CA LEU A 546 -3.38 -2.14 -22.43
C LEU A 546 -3.47 -2.60 -20.97
N ALA A 547 -2.46 -2.25 -20.17
CA ALA A 547 -2.40 -2.64 -18.77
C ALA A 547 -3.26 -1.72 -17.90
N THR A 548 -4.18 -2.27 -17.13
CA THR A 548 -5.04 -1.50 -16.21
C THR A 548 -5.09 -2.15 -14.84
N TYR A 549 -5.22 -1.34 -13.79
CA TYR A 549 -5.41 -1.86 -12.44
C TYR A 549 -6.86 -2.30 -12.20
N ALA A 550 -7.05 -3.27 -11.32
CA ALA A 550 -8.27 -3.45 -10.54
C ALA A 550 -7.93 -3.10 -9.09
N TYR A 551 -8.26 -1.88 -8.67
CA TYR A 551 -7.72 -1.28 -7.45
C TYR A 551 -8.74 -0.37 -6.76
N SER A 552 -8.63 -0.23 -5.44
CA SER A 552 -9.49 0.65 -4.63
C SER A 552 -10.99 0.36 -4.88
N CYS A 553 -11.79 1.38 -5.17
CA CYS A 553 -13.21 1.31 -5.47
C CYS A 553 -13.58 0.58 -6.78
N TYR A 554 -12.61 0.15 -7.59
CA TYR A 554 -12.83 -0.68 -8.79
C TYR A 554 -12.00 -1.97 -8.75
N THR A 555 -11.82 -2.54 -7.54
CA THR A 555 -11.08 -3.80 -7.33
C THR A 555 -11.91 -5.04 -7.72
N ALA A 556 -13.21 -5.04 -7.40
CA ALA A 556 -14.11 -6.15 -7.73
C ALA A 556 -14.34 -6.22 -9.24
N ALA A 557 -14.56 -7.41 -9.80
CA ALA A 557 -14.90 -7.58 -11.22
C ALA A 557 -16.25 -6.90 -11.57
N PRO A 558 -16.42 -6.44 -12.83
CA PRO A 558 -17.66 -5.80 -13.29
C PRO A 558 -18.80 -6.81 -13.40
N VAL A 559 -20.04 -6.33 -13.24
CA VAL A 559 -21.26 -7.17 -13.31
C VAL A 559 -22.13 -6.90 -14.54
N SER A 560 -21.81 -5.88 -15.33
CA SER A 560 -22.51 -5.50 -16.57
C SER A 560 -21.57 -5.47 -17.77
N VAL A 561 -20.33 -4.99 -17.59
CA VAL A 561 -19.37 -4.81 -18.68
C VAL A 561 -18.39 -5.98 -18.74
N LYS A 562 -18.32 -6.66 -19.89
CA LYS A 562 -17.25 -7.64 -20.15
C LYS A 562 -15.97 -6.90 -20.55
N PRO A 563 -14.83 -7.09 -19.85
CA PRO A 563 -13.56 -6.48 -20.25
C PRO A 563 -13.13 -6.88 -21.67
N HIS A 564 -12.62 -5.92 -22.44
CA HIS A 564 -12.07 -6.17 -23.78
C HIS A 564 -10.86 -7.11 -23.69
N PRO A 565 -10.67 -8.07 -24.63
CA PRO A 565 -9.60 -9.08 -24.56
C PRO A 565 -8.19 -8.48 -24.54
N ASN A 566 -7.98 -7.31 -25.16
CA ASN A 566 -6.70 -6.60 -25.15
C ASN A 566 -6.40 -5.87 -23.82
N LEU A 567 -7.24 -6.00 -22.79
CA LEU A 567 -6.91 -5.50 -21.45
C LEU A 567 -6.09 -6.53 -20.67
N LEU A 568 -4.92 -6.11 -20.19
CA LEU A 568 -4.11 -6.81 -19.20
C LEU A 568 -4.51 -6.29 -17.81
N ILE A 569 -5.07 -7.15 -16.97
CA ILE A 569 -5.70 -6.75 -15.71
C ILE A 569 -4.74 -7.01 -14.55
N LEU A 570 -4.36 -5.97 -13.83
CA LEU A 570 -3.49 -6.03 -12.66
C LEU A 570 -4.33 -5.90 -11.39
N SER A 571 -4.70 -7.04 -10.79
CA SER A 571 -5.47 -7.05 -9.55
C SER A 571 -4.59 -6.72 -8.35
N VAL A 572 -5.00 -5.72 -7.58
CA VAL A 572 -4.36 -5.33 -6.32
C VAL A 572 -5.06 -5.96 -5.11
N ALA A 573 -5.94 -6.95 -5.35
CA ALA A 573 -6.65 -7.64 -4.29
C ALA A 573 -5.70 -8.41 -3.37
N GLY A 574 -6.04 -8.44 -2.08
CA GLY A 574 -5.35 -9.27 -1.11
C GLY A 574 -4.42 -8.53 -0.17
N ASN A 575 -4.59 -8.83 1.11
CA ASN A 575 -3.58 -8.72 2.15
C ASN A 575 -3.89 -9.81 3.20
N TYR A 576 -2.91 -10.11 4.05
CA TYR A 576 -3.03 -11.17 5.07
C TYR A 576 -3.12 -10.62 6.49
N ASN A 577 -3.25 -9.30 6.65
CA ASN A 577 -3.31 -8.66 7.96
C ASN A 577 -4.74 -8.57 8.53
N ASN A 578 -5.75 -9.05 7.82
CA ASN A 578 -7.15 -9.03 8.26
C ASN A 578 -7.88 -10.28 7.75
N ALA A 579 -8.47 -11.07 8.65
CA ALA A 579 -9.15 -12.32 8.31
C ALA A 579 -10.47 -12.11 7.52
N ALA A 580 -11.00 -10.88 7.48
CA ALA A 580 -12.10 -10.55 6.57
C ALA A 580 -11.68 -10.65 5.09
N ASN A 581 -10.38 -10.71 4.81
CA ASN A 581 -9.83 -10.89 3.46
C ASN A 581 -9.63 -12.37 3.08
N ASP A 582 -10.12 -13.31 3.89
CA ASP A 582 -10.05 -14.75 3.64
C ASP A 582 -10.83 -15.13 2.38
N GLY A 583 -10.12 -15.78 1.45
CA GLY A 583 -10.61 -16.09 0.10
C GLY A 583 -10.90 -14.87 -0.79
N VAL A 584 -10.58 -13.63 -0.38
CA VAL A 584 -10.78 -12.44 -1.24
C VAL A 584 -9.87 -12.47 -2.45
N VAL A 585 -8.63 -12.92 -2.30
CA VAL A 585 -7.69 -13.10 -3.42
C VAL A 585 -8.25 -14.10 -4.43
N GLU A 586 -8.65 -15.28 -3.95
CA GLU A 586 -9.27 -16.33 -4.77
C GLU A 586 -10.53 -15.81 -5.50
N ARG A 587 -11.52 -15.31 -4.76
CA ARG A 587 -12.79 -14.78 -5.32
C ARG A 587 -12.57 -13.68 -6.34
N ASN A 588 -11.62 -12.78 -6.08
CA ASN A 588 -11.35 -11.67 -6.98
C ASN A 588 -10.69 -12.15 -8.27
N LEU A 589 -9.64 -12.95 -8.16
CA LEU A 589 -8.86 -13.39 -9.30
C LEU A 589 -9.64 -14.39 -10.17
N VAL A 590 -10.42 -15.30 -9.58
CA VAL A 590 -11.28 -16.20 -10.38
C VAL A 590 -12.32 -15.43 -11.17
N ALA A 591 -12.92 -14.39 -10.58
CA ALA A 591 -13.87 -13.54 -11.29
C ALA A 591 -13.20 -12.81 -12.46
N TRP A 592 -12.02 -12.22 -12.26
CA TRP A 592 -11.29 -11.56 -13.34
C TRP A 592 -10.81 -12.51 -14.44
N GLN A 593 -10.35 -13.70 -14.08
CA GLN A 593 -9.89 -14.71 -15.03
C GLN A 593 -11.03 -15.34 -15.83
N SER A 594 -12.25 -15.36 -15.29
CA SER A 594 -13.44 -15.88 -15.98
C SER A 594 -13.77 -15.16 -17.30
N PHE A 595 -13.28 -13.94 -17.49
CA PHE A 595 -13.45 -13.19 -18.74
C PHE A 595 -12.51 -13.63 -19.87
N GLY A 596 -11.49 -14.45 -19.57
CA GLY A 596 -10.45 -14.86 -20.54
C GLY A 596 -9.30 -13.85 -20.70
N ASN A 597 -9.31 -12.77 -19.92
CA ASN A 597 -8.21 -11.79 -19.91
C ASN A 597 -6.94 -12.35 -19.27
N LYS A 598 -5.80 -11.78 -19.65
CA LYS A 598 -4.55 -11.96 -18.90
C LYS A 598 -4.66 -11.22 -17.57
N VAL A 599 -4.46 -11.93 -16.47
CA VAL A 599 -4.54 -11.38 -15.11
C VAL A 599 -3.20 -11.50 -14.39
N LEU A 600 -2.65 -10.37 -13.97
CA LEU A 600 -1.50 -10.25 -13.08
C LEU A 600 -1.98 -10.02 -11.65
N TRP A 601 -1.37 -10.71 -10.70
CA TRP A 601 -1.59 -10.42 -9.29
C TRP A 601 -0.52 -9.45 -8.79
N ARG A 602 -0.95 -8.25 -8.37
CA ARG A 602 -0.09 -7.16 -7.89
C ARG A 602 -0.45 -6.76 -6.46
N PRO A 603 -0.25 -7.65 -5.46
CA PRO A 603 -0.70 -7.37 -4.10
C PRO A 603 0.22 -6.39 -3.37
N ASN A 604 -0.33 -5.76 -2.33
CA ASN A 604 0.44 -5.04 -1.30
C ASN A 604 0.69 -5.93 -0.07
N ALA A 605 0.67 -7.26 -0.25
CA ALA A 605 0.57 -8.24 0.82
C ALA A 605 1.81 -8.27 1.73
N HIS A 606 3.01 -8.10 1.17
CA HIS A 606 4.26 -8.07 1.96
C HIS A 606 4.36 -6.86 2.88
N GLY A 607 3.65 -5.78 2.55
CA GLY A 607 3.47 -4.65 3.44
C GLY A 607 2.63 -4.97 4.68
N GLY A 608 1.87 -6.07 4.68
CA GLY A 608 1.29 -6.73 5.86
C GLY A 608 0.80 -5.79 6.98
N PHE A 609 1.23 -6.07 8.20
CA PHE A 609 0.95 -5.25 9.38
C PHE A 609 1.77 -3.96 9.43
N ARG A 610 2.63 -3.65 8.45
CA ARG A 610 3.46 -2.42 8.39
C ARG A 610 4.18 -2.10 9.71
N VAL A 611 4.62 -3.14 10.42
CA VAL A 611 5.42 -3.07 11.65
C VAL A 611 6.68 -3.91 11.48
N THR A 612 7.75 -3.49 12.16
CA THR A 612 9.01 -4.23 12.20
C THR A 612 8.92 -5.33 13.25
N ALA A 613 8.35 -6.49 12.90
CA ALA A 613 8.27 -7.66 13.78
C ALA A 613 8.16 -8.95 12.94
N PRO A 614 8.46 -10.13 13.52
CA PRO A 614 8.36 -11.42 12.82
C PRO A 614 6.90 -11.80 12.45
N ASP A 615 6.39 -11.25 11.35
CA ASP A 615 5.12 -11.67 10.76
C ASP A 615 5.31 -12.87 9.83
N ASN A 616 4.33 -13.77 9.83
CA ASN A 616 4.38 -14.97 9.00
C ASN A 616 2.98 -15.30 8.47
N PHE A 617 2.83 -15.19 7.15
CA PHE A 617 1.66 -15.61 6.39
C PHE A 617 2.07 -16.45 5.16
N ALA A 618 3.27 -17.04 5.23
CA ALA A 618 3.91 -17.75 4.12
C ALA A 618 3.06 -18.91 3.60
N ARG A 619 2.47 -19.71 4.50
CA ARG A 619 1.60 -20.84 4.18
C ARG A 619 0.39 -20.42 3.35
N ARG A 620 -0.29 -19.36 3.79
CA ARG A 620 -1.49 -18.88 3.12
C ARG A 620 -1.17 -18.27 1.77
N MET A 621 -0.09 -17.50 1.68
CA MET A 621 0.37 -16.97 0.40
C MET A 621 0.79 -18.09 -0.56
N PHE A 622 1.46 -19.13 -0.07
CA PHE A 622 1.81 -20.32 -0.86
C PHE A 622 0.57 -21.01 -1.42
N ALA A 623 -0.47 -21.20 -0.60
CA ALA A 623 -1.74 -21.80 -1.02
C ALA A 623 -2.44 -20.96 -2.10
N ASP A 624 -2.54 -19.63 -1.90
CA ASP A 624 -3.13 -18.71 -2.88
C ASP A 624 -2.34 -18.76 -4.21
N ILE A 625 -1.02 -18.58 -4.19
CA ILE A 625 -0.19 -18.60 -5.41
C ILE A 625 -0.32 -19.93 -6.14
N SER A 626 -0.21 -21.06 -5.42
CA SER A 626 -0.31 -22.39 -6.02
C SER A 626 -1.64 -22.58 -6.73
N LEU A 627 -2.73 -22.17 -6.08
CA LEU A 627 -4.08 -22.20 -6.66
C LEU A 627 -4.18 -21.34 -7.92
N LEU A 628 -3.66 -20.11 -7.88
CA LEU A 628 -3.72 -19.17 -8.98
C LEU A 628 -2.86 -19.63 -10.18
N VAL A 629 -1.68 -20.18 -9.91
CA VAL A 629 -0.78 -20.77 -10.89
C VAL A 629 -1.47 -21.91 -11.64
N GLU A 630 -2.11 -22.83 -10.90
CA GLU A 630 -2.88 -23.94 -11.47
C GLU A 630 -4.05 -23.46 -12.34
N ASN A 631 -4.60 -22.29 -11.98
CA ASN A 631 -5.70 -21.65 -12.68
C ASN A 631 -5.25 -20.49 -13.56
N HIS A 632 -4.08 -20.63 -14.19
CA HIS A 632 -3.69 -19.81 -15.34
C HIS A 632 -3.39 -18.33 -15.02
N LEU A 633 -2.89 -18.01 -13.82
CA LEU A 633 -2.36 -16.68 -13.52
C LEU A 633 -1.29 -16.27 -14.55
N PHE A 634 -1.35 -15.03 -15.04
CA PHE A 634 -0.40 -14.56 -16.06
C PHE A 634 0.97 -14.21 -15.45
N GLY A 635 0.99 -13.79 -14.19
CA GLY A 635 2.20 -13.35 -13.51
C GLY A 635 1.91 -12.60 -12.22
N VAL A 636 2.97 -12.15 -11.58
CA VAL A 636 2.97 -11.46 -10.29
C VAL A 636 3.83 -10.20 -10.34
N ASP A 637 3.43 -9.17 -9.60
CA ASP A 637 4.19 -7.95 -9.37
C ASP A 637 3.99 -7.48 -7.94
N TYR A 638 4.83 -7.98 -7.02
CA TYR A 638 4.71 -7.64 -5.61
C TYR A 638 5.11 -6.20 -5.37
N ASP A 639 4.12 -5.41 -4.98
CA ASP A 639 4.34 -4.10 -4.42
C ASP A 639 4.68 -4.26 -2.93
N THR A 640 5.43 -3.32 -2.36
CA THR A 640 5.80 -3.31 -0.92
C THR A 640 6.76 -4.42 -0.43
N MET A 641 7.77 -4.80 -1.22
CA MET A 641 8.89 -5.58 -0.68
C MET A 641 9.91 -4.66 -0.01
N TYR A 642 9.82 -4.59 1.32
CA TYR A 642 10.59 -3.67 2.17
C TYR A 642 11.95 -4.24 2.60
N SER A 643 12.44 -5.36 2.06
CA SER A 643 13.76 -5.89 2.43
C SER A 643 13.97 -6.04 3.96
N ASP A 644 12.89 -6.28 4.72
CA ASP A 644 12.93 -6.57 6.15
C ASP A 644 13.39 -8.03 6.37
N TRP A 645 14.59 -8.38 5.90
CA TRP A 645 15.04 -9.78 5.81
C TRP A 645 15.19 -10.46 7.18
N SER A 646 15.42 -9.69 8.25
CA SER A 646 15.44 -10.21 9.62
C SER A 646 14.07 -10.66 10.14
N THR A 647 12.97 -10.17 9.57
CA THR A 647 11.60 -10.50 10.03
C THR A 647 10.76 -11.22 8.97
N LYS A 648 11.06 -11.06 7.68
CA LYS A 648 10.25 -11.54 6.55
C LYS A 648 10.96 -12.53 5.63
N SER A 649 12.23 -12.88 5.88
CA SER A 649 13.01 -13.78 5.00
C SER A 649 12.30 -15.08 4.68
N PHE A 650 11.72 -15.74 5.69
CA PHE A 650 10.96 -16.98 5.48
C PHE A 650 9.77 -16.79 4.54
N THR A 651 8.98 -15.74 4.76
CA THR A 651 7.86 -15.40 3.87
C THR A 651 8.36 -15.13 2.45
N TYR A 652 9.45 -14.38 2.26
CA TYR A 652 10.01 -14.12 0.94
C TYR A 652 10.49 -15.41 0.24
N TYR A 653 11.23 -16.26 0.96
CA TYR A 653 11.70 -17.54 0.43
C TYR A 653 10.54 -18.45 0.00
N ILE A 654 9.54 -18.64 0.86
CA ILE A 654 8.39 -19.49 0.52
C ILE A 654 7.59 -18.91 -0.66
N THR A 655 7.46 -17.58 -0.71
CA THR A 655 6.79 -16.88 -1.82
C THR A 655 7.48 -17.17 -3.14
N THR A 656 8.81 -17.13 -3.18
CA THR A 656 9.55 -17.43 -4.42
C THR A 656 9.42 -18.90 -4.82
N LYS A 657 9.38 -19.83 -3.86
CA LYS A 657 9.11 -21.26 -4.12
C LYS A 657 7.71 -21.51 -4.66
N ALA A 658 6.70 -20.76 -4.22
CA ALA A 658 5.34 -20.90 -4.74
C ALA A 658 5.23 -20.52 -6.23
N HIS A 659 6.04 -19.57 -6.72
CA HIS A 659 6.06 -19.16 -8.13
C HIS A 659 6.66 -20.22 -9.06
N PHE A 660 7.61 -20.99 -8.54
CA PHE A 660 8.41 -21.92 -9.29
C PHE A 660 8.58 -23.21 -8.50
N ASN A 661 7.70 -24.16 -8.80
CA ASN A 661 7.59 -25.42 -8.09
C ASN A 661 7.51 -26.59 -9.10
N PRO A 662 8.64 -26.93 -9.76
CA PRO A 662 8.65 -27.95 -10.82
C PRO A 662 8.25 -29.34 -10.31
N ASP A 663 8.58 -29.64 -9.05
CA ASP A 663 8.24 -30.91 -8.40
C ASP A 663 6.83 -30.92 -7.78
N ARG A 664 6.10 -29.81 -7.87
CA ARG A 664 4.76 -29.63 -7.29
C ARG A 664 4.70 -29.97 -5.79
N LEU A 665 5.70 -29.56 -5.02
CA LEU A 665 5.80 -29.83 -3.59
C LEU A 665 4.86 -28.96 -2.77
N ASP A 666 4.52 -29.41 -1.55
CA ASP A 666 3.72 -28.62 -0.63
C ASP A 666 4.53 -27.61 0.20
N PHE A 667 3.80 -26.75 0.91
CA PHE A 667 4.41 -25.76 1.81
C PHE A 667 5.31 -26.42 2.86
N GLU A 668 4.85 -27.54 3.45
CA GLU A 668 5.57 -28.23 4.52
C GLU A 668 6.94 -28.68 4.05
N THR A 669 7.02 -29.22 2.84
CA THR A 669 8.27 -29.64 2.21
C THR A 669 9.26 -28.48 2.10
N PHE A 670 8.82 -27.31 1.61
CA PHE A 670 9.71 -26.14 1.50
C PHE A 670 10.07 -25.52 2.85
N ALA A 671 9.15 -25.52 3.81
CA ALA A 671 9.38 -25.00 5.16
C ALA A 671 10.40 -25.86 5.91
N ASP A 672 10.27 -27.18 5.84
CA ASP A 672 11.20 -28.12 6.45
C ASP A 672 12.55 -28.10 5.75
N ASP A 673 12.57 -27.98 4.42
CA ASP A 673 13.79 -27.82 3.63
C ASP A 673 14.57 -26.57 4.02
N TYR A 674 13.88 -25.43 4.17
CA TYR A 674 14.47 -24.17 4.64
C TYR A 674 15.08 -24.32 6.03
N CYS A 675 14.33 -24.91 6.97
CA CYS A 675 14.79 -25.09 8.34
C CYS A 675 15.97 -26.06 8.43
N ARG A 676 15.88 -27.21 7.75
CA ARG A 676 16.89 -28.28 7.78
C ARG A 676 18.20 -27.84 7.17
N HIS A 677 18.19 -27.29 5.95
CA HIS A 677 19.43 -26.84 5.30
C HIS A 677 19.98 -25.56 5.93
N GLY A 678 19.10 -24.63 6.30
CA GLY A 678 19.52 -23.35 6.87
C GLY A 678 20.10 -23.46 8.28
N PHE A 679 19.57 -24.38 9.09
CA PHE A 679 19.81 -24.37 10.54
C PHE A 679 20.27 -25.73 11.10
N GLY A 680 20.32 -26.79 10.30
CA GLY A 680 20.88 -28.08 10.71
C GLY A 680 20.21 -28.65 11.97
N SER A 681 21.00 -28.91 13.01
CA SER A 681 20.51 -29.39 14.31
C SER A 681 19.50 -28.44 14.99
N ALA A 682 19.52 -27.15 14.65
CA ALA A 682 18.58 -26.16 15.17
C ALA A 682 17.24 -26.11 14.40
N ALA A 683 17.08 -26.90 13.33
CA ALA A 683 15.92 -26.84 12.43
C ALA A 683 14.56 -26.93 13.16
N LYS A 684 14.42 -27.85 14.12
CA LYS A 684 13.17 -28.03 14.87
C LYS A 684 12.79 -26.78 15.67
N ALA A 685 13.74 -26.18 16.37
CA ALA A 685 13.51 -24.99 17.17
C ALA A 685 13.20 -23.75 16.29
N VAL A 686 13.86 -23.65 15.13
CA VAL A 686 13.60 -22.57 14.16
C VAL A 686 12.25 -22.76 13.45
N ARG A 687 11.84 -24.00 13.19
CA ARG A 687 10.51 -24.30 12.65
C ARG A 687 9.42 -23.84 13.62
N GLU A 688 9.56 -24.19 14.89
CA GLU A 688 8.65 -23.76 15.96
C GLU A 688 8.57 -22.23 16.10
N PHE A 689 9.70 -21.52 15.93
CA PHE A 689 9.75 -20.05 15.89
C PHE A 689 8.85 -19.48 14.78
N TYR A 690 8.92 -20.03 13.56
CA TYR A 690 8.06 -19.56 12.45
C TYR A 690 6.59 -19.94 12.66
N ASP A 691 6.31 -21.11 13.22
CA ASP A 691 4.94 -21.53 13.53
C ASP A 691 4.31 -20.63 14.62
N LEU A 692 5.09 -20.16 15.61
CA LEU A 692 4.65 -19.15 16.59
C LEU A 692 4.32 -17.81 15.92
N GLY A 693 5.19 -17.34 15.02
CA GLY A 693 4.94 -16.13 14.22
C GLY A 693 3.68 -16.24 13.36
N GLU A 694 3.40 -17.42 12.79
CA GLU A 694 2.19 -17.69 12.01
C GLU A 694 0.93 -17.62 12.89
N ARG A 695 0.96 -18.25 14.07
CA ARG A 695 -0.15 -18.19 15.04
C ARG A 695 -0.44 -16.75 15.46
N ALA A 696 0.60 -15.98 15.82
CA ALA A 696 0.46 -14.59 16.21
C ALA A 696 -0.10 -13.71 15.07
N SER A 697 0.38 -13.91 13.84
CA SER A 697 -0.09 -13.18 12.66
C SER A 697 -1.57 -13.50 12.35
N THR A 698 -1.94 -14.76 12.46
CA THR A 698 -3.32 -15.24 12.27
C THR A 698 -4.26 -14.64 13.31
N GLU A 699 -3.86 -14.65 14.59
CA GLU A 699 -4.67 -14.06 15.66
C GLU A 699 -4.83 -12.55 15.49
N ALA A 700 -3.75 -11.82 15.15
CA ALA A 700 -3.83 -10.40 14.87
C ALA A 700 -4.75 -10.08 13.67
N ALA A 701 -4.75 -10.95 12.64
CA ALA A 701 -5.66 -10.83 11.50
C ALA A 701 -7.12 -11.09 11.90
N ARG A 702 -7.38 -12.08 12.77
CA ARG A 702 -8.71 -12.37 13.34
C ARG A 702 -9.25 -11.17 14.12
N LEU A 703 -8.45 -10.60 15.01
CA LEU A 703 -8.79 -9.38 15.77
C LEU A 703 -9.01 -8.17 14.85
N ASN A 704 -8.33 -8.10 13.70
CA ASN A 704 -8.56 -7.09 12.67
C ASN A 704 -9.91 -7.26 11.95
N ALA A 705 -10.41 -8.49 11.81
CA ALA A 705 -11.70 -8.78 11.18
C ALA A 705 -12.88 -8.47 12.11
N GLU A 706 -12.73 -8.68 13.42
CA GLU A 706 -13.76 -8.36 14.42
C GLU A 706 -13.97 -6.84 14.59
N ASP A 707 -12.96 -6.04 14.24
CA ASP A 707 -13.00 -4.59 14.33
C ASP A 707 -13.80 -3.98 13.18
N LYS A 708 -15.12 -3.89 13.37
CA LYS A 708 -16.08 -3.32 12.41
C LYS A 708 -15.96 -1.80 12.22
N THR A 709 -15.03 -1.12 12.90
CA THR A 709 -14.84 0.33 12.68
C THR A 709 -14.35 0.58 11.25
N VAL A 710 -14.69 1.72 10.64
CA VAL A 710 -14.06 2.13 9.37
C VAL A 710 -12.83 2.95 9.72
N ALA A 711 -11.63 2.49 9.32
CA ALA A 711 -10.40 3.23 9.56
C ALA A 711 -10.34 4.46 8.64
N VAL A 712 -10.84 5.59 9.13
CA VAL A 712 -10.96 6.86 8.41
C VAL A 712 -9.69 7.72 8.53
N ASN A 713 -8.81 7.41 9.50
CA ASN A 713 -7.55 8.11 9.71
C ASN A 713 -6.34 7.18 9.91
N TRP A 714 -5.16 7.77 9.93
CA TRP A 714 -3.89 7.03 10.05
C TRP A 714 -3.71 6.36 11.42
N ALA A 715 -4.18 6.98 12.51
CA ALA A 715 -4.05 6.42 13.86
C ALA A 715 -4.87 5.12 14.02
N GLU A 716 -6.07 5.05 13.44
CA GLU A 716 -6.88 3.82 13.41
C GLU A 716 -6.22 2.72 12.59
N ARG A 717 -5.62 3.06 11.44
CA ARG A 717 -4.83 2.10 10.64
C ARG A 717 -3.63 1.59 11.43
N GLN A 718 -2.93 2.48 12.14
CA GLN A 718 -1.78 2.13 12.96
C GLN A 718 -2.18 1.22 14.13
N LYS A 719 -3.35 1.44 14.75
CA LYS A 719 -3.86 0.55 15.80
C LYS A 719 -4.03 -0.90 15.31
N ARG A 720 -4.55 -1.09 14.10
CA ARG A 720 -4.71 -2.42 13.47
C ARG A 720 -3.38 -3.09 13.16
N GLN A 721 -2.44 -2.29 12.69
CA GLN A 721 -1.06 -2.70 12.41
C GLN A 721 -0.34 -3.15 13.68
N ASN A 722 -0.54 -2.43 14.79
CA ASN A 722 0.07 -2.76 16.08
C ASN A 722 -0.54 -4.01 16.76
N ARG A 723 -1.63 -4.58 16.25
CA ARG A 723 -2.21 -5.80 16.86
C ARG A 723 -1.23 -6.96 16.86
N LEU A 724 -0.46 -7.12 15.79
CA LEU A 724 0.59 -8.15 15.72
C LEU A 724 1.58 -8.05 16.89
N LEU A 725 1.99 -6.83 17.24
CA LEU A 725 2.94 -6.60 18.33
C LEU A 725 2.38 -7.04 19.69
N GLY A 726 1.06 -7.04 19.86
CA GLY A 726 0.39 -7.48 21.08
C GLY A 726 0.05 -8.98 21.11
N THR A 727 0.09 -9.66 19.96
CA THR A 727 -0.20 -11.11 19.85
C THR A 727 1.07 -11.96 19.80
N LEU A 728 2.24 -11.35 19.55
CA LEU A 728 3.52 -12.03 19.59
C LEU A 728 3.93 -12.34 21.03
N ASP A 729 4.19 -13.61 21.30
CA ASP A 729 4.86 -14.06 22.52
C ASP A 729 6.37 -14.03 22.30
N PHE A 730 6.98 -12.88 22.61
CA PHE A 730 8.40 -12.69 22.42
C PHE A 730 9.26 -13.61 23.29
N ASP A 731 8.77 -14.00 24.48
CA ASP A 731 9.53 -14.88 25.38
C ASP A 731 9.55 -16.31 24.85
N ALA A 732 8.44 -16.78 24.27
CA ALA A 732 8.41 -18.07 23.57
C ALA A 732 9.29 -18.05 22.31
N LEU A 733 9.30 -16.96 21.55
CA LEU A 733 10.20 -16.79 20.40
C LEU A 733 11.67 -16.86 20.84
N ASP A 734 12.04 -16.14 21.90
CA ASP A 734 13.41 -16.16 22.46
C ASP A 734 13.78 -17.55 23.00
N ALA A 735 12.84 -18.26 23.62
CA ALA A 735 13.06 -19.63 24.07
C ALA A 735 13.35 -20.57 22.89
N CYS A 736 12.67 -20.41 21.75
CA CYS A 736 12.99 -21.15 20.53
C CYS A 736 14.41 -20.83 20.04
N LEU A 737 14.78 -19.55 19.99
CA LEU A 737 16.11 -19.12 19.53
C LEU A 737 17.22 -19.53 20.51
N ALA A 738 16.95 -19.58 21.81
CA ALA A 738 17.88 -20.09 22.81
C ALA A 738 18.15 -21.59 22.60
N ARG A 739 17.09 -22.41 22.43
CA ARG A 739 17.24 -23.83 22.09
C ARG A 739 17.98 -24.03 20.76
N ALA A 740 17.69 -23.18 19.77
CA ALA A 740 18.40 -23.19 18.49
C ALA A 740 19.90 -22.92 18.67
N ARG A 741 20.28 -21.91 19.48
CA ARG A 741 21.69 -21.60 19.79
C ARG A 741 22.38 -22.78 20.47
N THR A 742 21.75 -23.40 21.46
CA THR A 742 22.29 -24.59 22.12
C THR A 742 22.49 -25.74 21.15
N ALA A 743 21.50 -26.01 20.29
CA ALA A 743 21.59 -27.09 19.29
C ALA A 743 22.65 -26.83 18.22
N ALA A 744 22.89 -25.56 17.88
CA ALA A 744 23.87 -25.14 16.88
C ALA A 744 25.27 -24.85 17.47
N ALA A 745 25.53 -25.20 18.73
CA ALA A 745 26.82 -24.98 19.36
C ALA A 745 27.96 -25.56 18.50
N GLY A 746 28.99 -24.76 18.24
CA GLY A 746 30.12 -25.12 17.37
C GLY A 746 29.90 -24.92 15.87
N ASN A 747 28.73 -24.44 15.42
CA ASN A 747 28.48 -24.08 14.03
C ASN A 747 28.27 -22.56 13.88
N GLU A 748 29.36 -21.84 13.63
CA GLU A 748 29.36 -20.37 13.55
C GLU A 748 28.40 -19.81 12.49
N GLU A 749 28.28 -20.48 11.34
CA GLU A 749 27.40 -20.04 10.26
C GLU A 749 25.93 -20.16 10.64
N VAL A 750 25.54 -21.25 11.31
CA VAL A 750 24.17 -21.40 11.83
C VAL A 750 23.92 -20.42 12.97
N LEU A 751 24.90 -20.17 13.84
CA LEU A 751 24.78 -19.18 14.93
C LEU A 751 24.56 -17.76 14.39
N LYS A 752 25.25 -17.34 13.32
CA LYS A 752 25.01 -16.06 12.63
C LYS A 752 23.58 -15.96 12.07
N ARG A 753 23.05 -17.05 11.51
CA ARG A 753 21.66 -17.12 11.02
C ARG A 753 20.66 -16.97 12.15
N ILE A 754 20.91 -17.63 13.29
CA ILE A 754 20.08 -17.50 14.50
C ILE A 754 20.17 -16.08 15.08
N GLU A 755 21.36 -15.46 15.11
CA GLU A 755 21.56 -14.06 15.54
C GLU A 755 20.69 -13.10 14.70
N ARG A 756 20.54 -13.35 13.40
CA ARG A 756 19.65 -12.54 12.54
C ARG A 756 18.18 -12.66 12.92
N LEU A 757 17.71 -13.87 13.25
CA LEU A 757 16.33 -14.06 13.75
C LEU A 757 16.13 -13.40 15.11
N GLN A 758 17.14 -13.45 15.98
CA GLN A 758 17.14 -12.74 17.27
C GLN A 758 17.03 -11.24 17.05
N PHE A 759 17.83 -10.67 16.15
CA PHE A 759 17.78 -9.24 15.81
C PHE A 759 16.38 -8.80 15.35
N GLY A 760 15.73 -9.57 14.47
CA GLY A 760 14.35 -9.29 14.05
C GLY A 760 13.33 -9.37 15.19
N THR A 761 13.54 -10.30 16.13
CA THR A 761 12.70 -10.48 17.33
C THR A 761 12.87 -9.31 18.30
N ASP A 762 14.11 -8.88 18.55
CA ASP A 762 14.44 -7.75 19.41
C ASP A 762 13.88 -6.43 18.87
N LEU A 763 13.95 -6.22 17.55
CA LEU A 763 13.28 -5.10 16.86
C LEU A 763 11.76 -5.10 17.10
N GLY A 764 11.13 -6.27 16.98
CA GLY A 764 9.70 -6.44 17.27
C GLY A 764 9.36 -6.12 18.71
N ARG A 765 10.11 -6.68 19.67
CA ARG A 765 9.93 -6.48 21.12
C ARG A 765 10.07 -5.01 21.48
N PHE A 766 11.10 -4.34 20.96
CA PHE A 766 11.33 -2.92 21.19
C PHE A 766 10.20 -2.06 20.61
N THR A 767 9.74 -2.38 19.40
CA THR A 767 8.62 -1.69 18.76
C THR A 767 7.31 -1.88 19.56
N ALA A 768 7.08 -3.07 20.13
CA ALA A 768 5.93 -3.35 20.98
C ALA A 768 5.93 -2.52 22.27
N ARG A 769 7.08 -2.38 22.93
CA ARG A 769 7.24 -1.51 24.12
C ARG A 769 6.92 -0.05 23.82
N ILE A 770 7.22 0.44 22.62
CA ILE A 770 6.88 1.82 22.23
C ILE A 770 5.40 1.96 21.87
N ARG A 771 4.87 1.04 21.06
CA ARG A 771 3.58 1.24 20.37
C ARG A 771 2.38 0.65 21.11
N VAL A 772 2.60 -0.32 22.00
CA VAL A 772 1.54 -1.08 22.68
C VAL A 772 1.62 -0.90 24.19
N SER A 773 2.79 -1.05 24.81
CA SER A 773 2.92 -1.06 26.27
C SER A 773 3.47 0.25 26.85
N ARG A 774 2.59 1.24 27.07
CA ARG A 774 2.98 2.55 27.66
C ARG A 774 3.62 2.47 29.05
N PRO A 775 3.18 1.60 29.99
CA PRO A 775 3.82 1.48 31.29
C PRO A 775 5.25 0.93 31.25
N SER A 776 5.62 0.20 30.17
CA SER A 776 6.96 -0.35 29.95
C SER A 776 7.69 0.29 28.76
N ALA A 777 7.29 1.51 28.39
CA ALA A 777 7.92 2.27 27.33
C ALA A 777 9.41 2.49 27.64
N PRO A 778 10.31 2.32 26.64
CA PRO A 778 11.73 2.45 26.87
C PRO A 778 12.10 3.89 27.20
N THR A 779 12.96 4.03 28.21
CA THR A 779 13.63 5.28 28.59
C THR A 779 14.50 5.80 27.44
N ASN A 780 14.89 7.07 27.49
CA ASN A 780 15.80 7.64 26.47
C ASN A 780 17.16 6.90 26.42
N ALA A 781 17.65 6.43 27.57
CA ALA A 781 18.88 5.65 27.65
C ALA A 781 18.72 4.29 26.95
N GLU A 782 17.61 3.57 27.19
CA GLU A 782 17.32 2.31 26.50
C GLU A 782 17.14 2.50 24.98
N ARG A 783 16.52 3.61 24.55
CA ARG A 783 16.43 3.95 23.12
C ARG A 783 17.78 4.20 22.49
N ALA A 784 18.64 4.96 23.16
CA ALA A 784 19.99 5.23 22.67
C ALA A 784 20.83 3.95 22.58
N ALA A 785 20.75 3.09 23.60
CA ALA A 785 21.42 1.79 23.62
C ALA A 785 20.93 0.88 22.48
N PHE A 786 19.61 0.82 22.26
CA PHE A 786 19.04 -0.01 21.20
C PHE A 786 19.36 0.54 19.80
N CYS A 787 19.33 1.87 19.60
CA CYS A 787 19.83 2.50 18.37
C CYS A 787 21.26 2.09 18.05
N LYS A 788 22.15 2.15 19.05
CA LYS A 788 23.55 1.74 18.90
C LYS A 788 23.65 0.26 18.52
N HIS A 789 22.90 -0.62 19.19
CA HIS A 789 22.85 -2.04 18.84
C HIS A 789 22.40 -2.26 17.38
N VAL A 790 21.37 -1.54 16.91
CA VAL A 790 20.91 -1.60 15.51
C VAL A 790 21.99 -1.10 14.54
N GLU A 791 22.66 0.00 14.86
CA GLU A 791 23.74 0.55 14.03
C GLU A 791 24.93 -0.43 13.94
N GLU A 792 25.33 -1.04 15.05
CA GLU A 792 26.40 -2.05 15.12
C GLU A 792 26.04 -3.35 14.37
N TYR A 793 24.80 -3.83 14.51
CA TYR A 793 24.35 -5.01 13.79
C TYR A 793 24.33 -4.76 12.27
N LEU A 794 23.75 -3.65 11.82
CA LEU A 794 23.66 -3.31 10.40
C LEU A 794 25.01 -2.94 9.76
N ALA A 795 26.01 -2.57 10.56
CA ALA A 795 27.38 -2.43 10.07
C ALA A 795 28.01 -3.79 9.72
N ARG A 796 27.68 -4.83 10.49
CA ARG A 796 28.14 -6.22 10.26
C ARG A 796 27.31 -6.94 9.19
N ASP A 797 26.01 -6.67 9.13
CA ASP A 797 25.07 -7.29 8.21
C ASP A 797 24.11 -6.27 7.57
N PRO A 798 24.58 -5.51 6.55
CA PRO A 798 23.79 -4.47 5.90
C PRO A 798 22.50 -4.98 5.24
N ALA A 799 22.46 -6.27 4.88
CA ALA A 799 21.32 -6.90 4.22
C ALA A 799 20.19 -7.28 5.20
N ALA A 800 20.42 -7.28 6.52
CA ALA A 800 19.43 -7.72 7.49
C ALA A 800 18.20 -6.80 7.60
N HIS A 801 18.36 -5.50 7.37
CA HIS A 801 17.27 -4.53 7.47
C HIS A 801 17.55 -3.25 6.66
N ALA A 802 17.20 -3.28 5.36
CA ALA A 802 17.68 -2.25 4.44
C ALA A 802 16.69 -1.10 4.16
N SER A 803 15.38 -1.32 4.03
CA SER A 803 14.45 -0.24 3.60
C SER A 803 14.16 0.81 4.68
N HIS A 804 14.39 0.46 5.94
CA HIS A 804 14.03 1.27 7.09
C HIS A 804 15.20 1.54 8.03
N LYS A 805 16.47 1.44 7.64
CA LYS A 805 17.56 1.89 8.53
C LYS A 805 17.32 3.33 9.01
N ALA A 806 17.01 4.26 8.10
CA ALA A 806 16.65 5.64 8.46
C ALA A 806 15.33 5.72 9.23
N VAL A 807 14.26 5.06 8.78
CA VAL A 807 12.94 5.16 9.43
C VAL A 807 12.89 4.48 10.80
N THR A 808 13.52 3.32 10.94
CA THR A 808 13.72 2.61 12.20
C THR A 808 14.58 3.46 13.12
N LEU A 809 15.74 3.96 12.68
CA LEU A 809 16.59 4.81 13.52
C LEU A 809 15.93 6.15 13.88
N ASP A 810 15.24 6.81 12.96
CA ASP A 810 14.50 8.05 13.19
C ASP A 810 13.33 7.82 14.16
N PHE A 811 12.59 6.72 13.98
CA PHE A 811 11.52 6.30 14.89
C PHE A 811 12.07 6.03 16.29
N LEU A 812 13.21 5.32 16.40
CA LEU A 812 13.85 5.02 17.67
C LEU A 812 14.43 6.27 18.36
N LYS A 813 14.95 7.23 17.58
CA LYS A 813 15.47 8.53 18.05
C LYS A 813 14.36 9.53 18.44
N GLY A 814 13.08 9.18 18.27
CA GLY A 814 11.95 10.03 18.64
C GLY A 814 11.56 11.09 17.61
N GLY A 815 11.95 10.89 16.34
CA GLY A 815 11.39 11.65 15.22
C GLY A 815 9.87 11.53 15.16
N LYS A 816 9.19 12.62 14.79
CA LYS A 816 7.72 12.72 14.75
C LYS A 816 7.06 11.68 13.85
#